data_AF-A0A850QD62-F1
#
_entry.id   AF-A0A850QD62-F1
#
_cell.length_a   1.000
_cell.length_b   1.000
_cell.length_c   1.000
_cell.angle_alpha   90.00
_cell.angle_beta   90.00
_cell.angle_gamma   90.00
#
_symmetry.space_group_name_H-M   'P 1'
#
loop_
_entity.id
_entity.type
_entity.pdbx_description
1 polymer ?
#
loop_
_entity_poly.entity_id
_entity_poly.type
_entity_poly.pdbx_seq_one_letter_code
_entity_poly.pdbx_strand_id
1 'polypeptide(L)'
;MSWAYAPSLPRSESMIILVPFTVTLPEERVNTYLLGSQNFSSVTALDNGGWVVTWYEQLSSDPRVTKGLISQIHDSTGTPAAAETILEYAVDVEVTAGHAVAALPNGGWTAVYYDGDVKQMVFAKGYQLFGEVRTVNTDPASVSFGVPSVTVLADGGWVVAWGADRGGDQGLDIYQRQFGSDGVPVGDAEKVNASANYYEVDPVLTALPDGGWIIAWASGGDAAFQRYDASGARVGDQVQANSDDWFSHSDLDVTSLVYGGWVVTWTSNGSKSYMGTDQIYQQRYDADGEAVGGTLRVNGAKSLFSQDDSTVVALQDGGWLVLWTAETGSSVQGDLMARRFAIDGTALGDSFAVNTPRSESLDPWEGDFSWLGDAAQLDGGEIVLTFTRETADTSGPEVYQTILRPTPVTYGEETAESRVGGEGNEILFLKGGNDWYDGSLGGDDYVDGGIGNDSIYAGAGNDTLLGGAGNDYIYSAGGADLVRLGSGHDIFRSGGGGHDTVYGQSGNDELDGNAGNDKLIGGTGQDTLFGRAGNDSLVGGRGADALYGNEGRDTISAGSGDDLLSGGAGNDLLKGGRDADTFVFEAASGVSDVSDLTFAVETVNGADSLRITANGGSVLLLGIIDDNPSHGHLEFV
;
A
#
# COMPACT_ATOMS: atom_id res chain seq x y z
N MET A 1 -59.69 -22.82 -21.99
CA MET A 1 -58.43 -22.12 -22.31
C MET A 1 -57.65 -22.00 -21.02
N SER A 2 -56.46 -22.59 -21.02
CA SER A 2 -55.52 -22.71 -19.91
C SER A 2 -54.93 -21.36 -19.52
N TRP A 3 -54.77 -21.08 -18.23
CA TRP A 3 -53.59 -20.39 -17.71
C TRP A 3 -53.10 -21.16 -16.48
N ALA A 4 -51.82 -21.51 -16.54
CA ALA A 4 -51.14 -22.44 -15.66
C ALA A 4 -50.62 -21.77 -14.39
N TYR A 5 -50.39 -22.61 -13.40
CA TYR A 5 -49.69 -22.39 -12.14
C TYR A 5 -48.33 -21.71 -12.35
N ALA A 6 -48.05 -20.63 -11.62
CA ALA A 6 -46.68 -20.25 -11.29
C ALA A 6 -46.47 -20.60 -9.80
N PRO A 7 -45.67 -21.61 -9.45
CA PRO A 7 -45.29 -21.83 -8.07
C PRO A 7 -44.35 -20.70 -7.63
N SER A 8 -44.65 -20.10 -6.48
CA SER A 8 -43.73 -19.25 -5.74
C SER A 8 -42.44 -20.03 -5.47
N LEU A 9 -41.33 -19.61 -6.07
CA LEU A 9 -40.01 -20.08 -5.67
C LEU A 9 -39.77 -19.65 -4.22
N PRO A 10 -39.39 -20.56 -3.32
CA PRO A 10 -38.94 -20.17 -1.99
C PRO A 10 -37.64 -19.37 -2.14
N ARG A 11 -37.60 -18.18 -1.54
CA ARG A 11 -36.33 -17.52 -1.19
C ARG A 11 -35.61 -18.44 -0.21
N SER A 12 -34.71 -19.26 -0.73
CA SER A 12 -33.48 -19.59 -0.01
C SER A 12 -32.36 -18.91 -0.77
N GLU A 13 -32.01 -17.70 -0.35
CA GLU A 13 -30.60 -17.30 -0.39
C GLU A 13 -29.89 -18.33 0.48
N SER A 14 -29.47 -19.42 -0.17
CA SER A 14 -28.40 -20.23 0.36
C SER A 14 -27.21 -19.29 0.28
N MET A 15 -26.84 -18.70 1.41
CA MET A 15 -25.54 -18.09 1.61
C MET A 15 -24.54 -19.17 1.21
N ILE A 16 -24.09 -19.14 -0.05
CA ILE A 16 -22.93 -19.90 -0.47
C ILE A 16 -21.82 -19.23 0.32
N ILE A 17 -21.39 -19.87 1.40
CA ILE A 17 -20.11 -19.57 2.02
C ILE A 17 -19.11 -19.87 0.90
N LEU A 18 -18.73 -18.84 0.14
CA LEU A 18 -17.59 -18.90 -0.74
C LEU A 18 -16.42 -19.21 0.17
N VAL A 19 -15.94 -20.45 0.14
CA VAL A 19 -14.68 -20.77 0.79
C VAL A 19 -13.63 -19.97 0.01
N PRO A 20 -12.95 -18.99 0.63
CA PRO A 20 -12.08 -18.10 -0.11
C PRO A 20 -10.82 -18.81 -0.62
N PHE A 21 -10.55 -20.04 -0.14
CA PHE A 21 -9.41 -20.88 -0.50
C PHE A 21 -9.77 -22.36 -0.53
N THR A 22 -8.91 -23.15 -1.17
CA THR A 22 -8.87 -24.61 -1.03
C THR A 22 -7.48 -25.03 -0.57
N VAL A 23 -7.41 -25.92 0.44
CA VAL A 23 -6.13 -26.54 0.84
C VAL A 23 -5.76 -27.56 -0.22
N THR A 24 -4.63 -27.38 -0.88
CA THR A 24 -4.17 -28.22 -2.00
C THR A 24 -3.06 -29.18 -1.61
N LEU A 25 -2.21 -28.78 -0.66
CA LEU A 25 -1.31 -29.66 0.08
C LEU A 25 -1.76 -29.64 1.55
N PRO A 26 -2.00 -30.79 2.20
CA PRO A 26 -2.25 -30.82 3.63
C PRO A 26 -1.01 -30.37 4.41
N GLU A 27 -1.16 -30.16 5.72
CA GLU A 27 -0.02 -29.86 6.58
C GLU A 27 1.02 -30.99 6.52
N GLU A 28 2.22 -30.64 6.08
CA GLU A 28 3.34 -31.56 5.98
C GLU A 28 4.55 -30.99 6.73
N ARG A 29 5.25 -31.89 7.44
CA ARG A 29 6.48 -31.51 8.12
C ARG A 29 7.59 -31.34 7.09
N VAL A 30 8.27 -30.19 7.13
CA VAL A 30 9.36 -29.85 6.20
C VAL A 30 10.64 -30.57 6.59
N ASN A 31 10.95 -30.56 7.89
CA ASN A 31 12.22 -31.04 8.41
C ASN A 31 12.26 -32.56 8.62
N THR A 32 13.42 -33.15 8.40
CA THR A 32 13.72 -34.56 8.59
C THR A 32 14.69 -34.77 9.75
N TYR A 33 15.55 -33.79 10.06
CA TYR A 33 16.33 -33.77 11.30
C TYR A 33 15.47 -33.37 12.50
N LEU A 34 15.68 -34.07 13.62
CA LEU A 34 14.91 -33.94 14.87
C LEU A 34 15.83 -33.78 16.08
N LEU A 35 17.02 -33.24 15.87
CA LEU A 35 17.88 -32.90 16.99
C LEU A 35 17.47 -31.49 17.43
N GLY A 36 16.75 -31.40 18.55
CA GLY A 36 16.42 -30.14 19.21
C GLY A 36 15.32 -29.30 18.54
N SER A 37 15.15 -28.09 19.09
CA SER A 37 14.10 -27.12 18.71
C SER A 37 14.37 -26.46 17.36
N GLN A 38 13.31 -26.29 16.57
CA GLN A 38 13.35 -25.64 15.25
C GLN A 38 12.33 -24.51 15.17
N ASN A 39 12.74 -23.32 14.72
CA ASN A 39 11.90 -22.12 14.74
C ASN A 39 12.25 -21.17 13.58
N PHE A 40 11.48 -20.08 13.46
CA PHE A 40 11.76 -18.94 12.56
C PHE A 40 11.85 -19.34 11.10
N SER A 41 10.83 -20.03 10.57
CA SER A 41 10.84 -20.42 9.16
C SER A 41 10.59 -19.23 8.24
N SER A 42 11.32 -19.16 7.12
CA SER A 42 11.11 -18.20 6.03
C SER A 42 11.05 -18.94 4.69
N VAL A 43 10.25 -18.45 3.74
CA VAL A 43 9.97 -19.12 2.47
C VAL A 43 9.97 -18.15 1.29
N THR A 44 10.48 -18.59 0.15
CA THR A 44 10.35 -17.85 -1.11
C THR A 44 10.07 -18.78 -2.28
N ALA A 45 9.23 -18.32 -3.20
CA ALA A 45 8.88 -19.04 -4.42
C ALA A 45 9.98 -18.85 -5.48
N LEU A 46 10.40 -19.95 -6.10
CA LEU A 46 11.42 -19.94 -7.16
C LEU A 46 10.74 -19.85 -8.53
N ASP A 47 11.39 -19.21 -9.48
CA ASP A 47 10.95 -19.04 -10.89
C ASP A 47 10.80 -20.36 -11.69
N ASN A 48 11.20 -21.49 -11.11
CA ASN A 48 11.01 -22.82 -11.65
C ASN A 48 9.72 -23.49 -11.15
N GLY A 49 8.87 -22.73 -10.44
CA GLY A 49 7.62 -23.18 -9.82
C GLY A 49 7.79 -23.91 -8.49
N GLY A 50 9.02 -24.17 -8.05
CA GLY A 50 9.32 -24.71 -6.71
C GLY A 50 9.43 -23.62 -5.65
N TRP A 51 9.87 -23.98 -4.45
CA TRP A 51 10.15 -23.01 -3.38
C TRP A 51 11.27 -23.53 -2.48
N VAL A 52 11.87 -22.61 -1.72
CA VAL A 52 12.84 -22.95 -0.67
C VAL A 52 12.28 -22.51 0.68
N VAL A 53 12.33 -23.42 1.65
CA VAL A 53 12.05 -23.13 3.05
C VAL A 53 13.37 -23.10 3.79
N THR A 54 13.57 -22.11 4.64
CA THR A 54 14.73 -21.98 5.53
C THR A 54 14.28 -21.88 6.97
N TRP A 55 15.02 -22.48 7.91
CA TRP A 55 14.69 -22.43 9.33
C TRP A 55 15.93 -22.51 10.20
N TYR A 56 15.75 -22.13 11.46
CA TYR A 56 16.74 -22.27 12.50
C TYR A 56 16.66 -23.63 13.18
N GLU A 57 17.78 -24.33 13.34
CA GLU A 57 17.84 -25.63 14.01
C GLU A 57 18.92 -25.70 15.11
N GLN A 58 18.57 -26.31 16.24
CA GLN A 58 19.51 -26.67 17.30
C GLN A 58 20.20 -28.03 17.04
N LEU A 59 21.30 -28.02 16.30
CA LEU A 59 22.06 -29.21 15.86
C LEU A 59 22.70 -30.08 16.98
N SER A 60 22.48 -29.79 18.26
CA SER A 60 23.08 -30.51 19.41
C SER A 60 22.11 -30.61 20.59
N SER A 61 22.15 -31.74 21.32
CA SER A 61 21.39 -31.91 22.57
C SER A 61 21.91 -31.04 23.73
N ASP A 62 23.15 -30.54 23.64
CA ASP A 62 23.61 -29.45 24.51
C ASP A 62 23.16 -28.12 23.86
N PRO A 63 22.22 -27.37 24.49
CA PRO A 63 21.69 -26.13 23.93
C PRO A 63 22.74 -25.01 23.80
N ARG A 64 23.95 -25.23 24.31
CA ARG A 64 25.05 -24.25 24.32
C ARG A 64 26.04 -24.39 23.15
N VAL A 65 25.94 -25.40 22.27
CA VAL A 65 27.13 -25.85 21.51
C VAL A 65 27.01 -25.83 19.97
N THR A 66 25.87 -26.08 19.32
CA THR A 66 25.79 -25.94 17.85
C THR A 66 24.38 -25.62 17.38
N LYS A 67 24.23 -24.55 16.61
CA LYS A 67 22.99 -24.13 15.97
C LYS A 67 23.28 -23.75 14.51
N GLY A 68 22.32 -23.92 13.63
CA GLY A 68 22.52 -23.68 12.21
C GLY A 68 21.27 -23.21 11.49
N LEU A 69 21.51 -22.52 10.38
CA LEU A 69 20.49 -22.18 9.40
C LEU A 69 20.43 -23.30 8.37
N ILE A 70 19.26 -23.89 8.18
CA ILE A 70 19.04 -25.02 7.25
C ILE A 70 18.07 -24.59 6.16
N SER A 71 18.20 -25.20 4.98
CA SER A 71 17.23 -25.07 3.90
C SER A 71 16.73 -26.42 3.39
N GLN A 72 15.50 -26.44 2.91
CA GLN A 72 14.92 -27.50 2.09
C GLN A 72 14.30 -26.90 0.82
N ILE A 73 14.70 -27.40 -0.34
CA ILE A 73 14.13 -27.01 -1.64
C ILE A 73 13.05 -28.02 -2.03
N HIS A 74 11.89 -27.52 -2.42
CA HIS A 74 10.78 -28.31 -2.95
C HIS A 74 10.60 -28.03 -4.43
N ASP A 75 10.18 -29.05 -5.17
CA ASP A 75 9.71 -28.88 -6.55
C ASP A 75 8.28 -28.30 -6.58
N SER A 76 7.76 -28.05 -7.78
CA SER A 76 6.42 -27.49 -7.98
C SER A 76 5.26 -28.38 -7.50
N THR A 77 5.54 -29.60 -7.03
CA THR A 77 4.54 -30.51 -6.46
C THR A 77 4.59 -30.55 -4.93
N GLY A 78 5.56 -29.84 -4.32
CA GLY A 78 5.82 -29.90 -2.88
C GLY A 78 6.71 -31.05 -2.44
N THR A 79 7.31 -31.78 -3.39
CA THR A 79 8.25 -32.85 -3.04
C THR A 79 9.64 -32.28 -2.80
N PRO A 80 10.36 -32.70 -1.75
CA PRO A 80 11.78 -32.37 -1.57
C PRO A 80 12.62 -32.67 -2.82
N ALA A 81 13.14 -31.62 -3.47
CA ALA A 81 13.92 -31.71 -4.71
C ALA A 81 15.41 -31.99 -4.46
N ALA A 82 15.88 -31.74 -3.24
CA ALA A 82 17.24 -32.01 -2.79
C ALA A 82 17.23 -32.45 -1.32
N ALA A 83 18.38 -32.91 -0.81
CA ALA A 83 18.53 -33.13 0.62
C ALA A 83 18.66 -31.79 1.36
N GLU A 84 18.22 -31.77 2.62
CA GLU A 84 18.41 -30.63 3.52
C GLU A 84 19.87 -30.20 3.55
N THR A 85 20.09 -28.88 3.50
CA THR A 85 21.41 -28.28 3.40
C THR A 85 21.62 -27.31 4.55
N ILE A 86 22.69 -27.52 5.32
CA ILE A 86 23.15 -26.55 6.33
C ILE A 86 23.82 -25.38 5.60
N LEU A 87 23.25 -24.20 5.73
CA LEU A 87 23.70 -22.97 5.08
C LEU A 87 24.86 -22.33 5.83
N GLU A 88 24.72 -22.29 7.14
CA GLU A 88 25.66 -21.73 8.11
C GLU A 88 25.49 -22.48 9.45
N TYR A 89 26.56 -22.59 10.22
CA TYR A 89 26.49 -23.10 11.60
C TYR A 89 27.53 -22.40 12.48
N ALA A 90 27.18 -22.15 13.74
CA ALA A 90 28.13 -21.61 14.72
C ALA A 90 28.26 -22.53 15.93
N VAL A 91 29.44 -22.48 16.57
CA VAL A 91 29.75 -23.18 17.81
C VAL A 91 29.89 -22.14 18.92
N ASP A 92 29.19 -22.33 20.04
CA ASP A 92 29.20 -21.45 21.23
C ASP A 92 28.59 -20.03 21.06
N VAL A 93 27.86 -19.76 19.97
CA VAL A 93 27.33 -18.41 19.69
C VAL A 93 25.83 -18.41 19.40
N GLU A 94 25.14 -17.37 19.87
CA GLU A 94 23.81 -17.00 19.42
C GLU A 94 23.90 -16.57 17.94
N VAL A 95 23.83 -17.55 17.03
CA VAL A 95 23.21 -17.26 15.73
C VAL A 95 21.82 -16.76 16.10
N THR A 96 21.63 -15.45 16.07
CA THR A 96 20.35 -14.85 16.41
C THR A 96 19.37 -15.27 15.34
N ALA A 97 18.23 -15.78 15.80
CA ALA A 97 17.11 -16.40 15.09
C ALA A 97 16.57 -15.70 13.82
N GLY A 98 17.09 -14.55 13.42
CA GLY A 98 16.60 -13.77 12.29
C GLY A 98 17.35 -14.06 10.98
N HIS A 99 16.61 -14.57 10.00
CA HIS A 99 17.02 -14.65 8.60
C HIS A 99 15.85 -14.34 7.68
N ALA A 100 16.17 -13.97 6.44
CA ALA A 100 15.19 -13.85 5.37
C ALA A 100 15.74 -14.49 4.09
N VAL A 101 14.85 -14.95 3.23
CA VAL A 101 15.20 -15.60 1.96
C VAL A 101 14.49 -14.92 0.80
N ALA A 102 15.18 -14.77 -0.34
CA ALA A 102 14.56 -14.27 -1.56
C ALA A 102 15.06 -15.02 -2.80
N ALA A 103 14.13 -15.26 -3.73
CA ALA A 103 14.41 -15.93 -4.98
C ALA A 103 15.12 -15.02 -5.97
N LEU A 104 16.19 -15.53 -6.57
CA LEU A 104 16.97 -14.86 -7.60
C LEU A 104 16.68 -15.50 -8.97
N PRO A 105 16.96 -14.81 -10.08
CA PRO A 105 16.71 -15.35 -11.41
C PRO A 105 17.41 -16.69 -11.70
N ASN A 106 16.80 -17.51 -12.54
CA ASN A 106 17.26 -18.82 -13.00
C ASN A 106 17.33 -19.91 -11.91
N GLY A 107 16.36 -19.91 -10.99
CA GLY A 107 16.25 -20.87 -9.89
C GLY A 107 17.21 -20.62 -8.74
N GLY A 108 17.93 -19.51 -8.78
CA GLY A 108 18.80 -19.09 -7.69
C GLY A 108 18.02 -18.54 -6.51
N TRP A 109 18.69 -18.39 -5.37
CA TRP A 109 18.12 -17.72 -4.20
C TRP A 109 19.23 -17.23 -3.27
N THR A 110 18.89 -16.29 -2.41
CA THR A 110 19.81 -15.78 -1.38
C THR A 110 19.18 -15.87 -0.02
N ALA A 111 19.98 -16.21 0.99
CA ALA A 111 19.62 -16.03 2.38
C ALA A 111 20.44 -14.88 2.97
N VAL A 112 19.77 -14.03 3.74
CA VAL A 112 20.41 -13.01 4.59
C VAL A 112 20.23 -13.39 6.05
N TYR A 113 21.30 -13.26 6.83
CA TYR A 113 21.31 -13.70 8.23
C TYR A 113 22.33 -12.92 9.05
N TYR A 114 22.17 -12.96 10.37
CA TYR A 114 23.16 -12.49 11.32
C TYR A 114 24.16 -13.58 11.68
N ASP A 115 25.44 -13.23 11.64
CA ASP A 115 26.49 -14.07 12.21
C ASP A 115 27.00 -13.44 13.52
N GLY A 116 26.78 -14.16 14.63
CA GLY A 116 27.20 -13.74 15.96
C GLY A 116 28.71 -13.89 16.21
N ASP A 117 29.44 -14.68 15.41
CA ASP A 117 30.89 -14.88 15.56
C ASP A 117 31.68 -13.64 15.10
N VAL A 118 31.13 -12.91 14.12
CA VAL A 118 31.75 -11.71 13.53
C VAL A 118 30.90 -10.48 13.85
N LYS A 119 31.01 -9.97 15.09
CA LYS A 119 30.53 -8.63 15.51
C LYS A 119 29.05 -8.30 15.20
N GLN A 120 28.15 -9.28 15.08
CA GLN A 120 26.74 -9.04 14.71
C GLN A 120 26.63 -8.32 13.37
N MET A 121 27.20 -8.91 12.33
CA MET A 121 27.16 -8.40 10.96
C MET A 121 26.12 -9.16 10.13
N VAL A 122 25.55 -8.47 9.13
CA VAL A 122 24.63 -9.07 8.15
C VAL A 122 25.44 -9.69 7.02
N PHE A 123 25.12 -10.94 6.70
CA PHE A 123 25.70 -11.67 5.58
C PHE A 123 24.63 -12.02 4.56
N ALA A 124 25.05 -12.17 3.31
CA ALA A 124 24.22 -12.66 2.21
C ALA A 124 24.98 -13.78 1.49
N LYS A 125 24.27 -14.87 1.21
CA LYS A 125 24.86 -16.00 0.48
C LYS A 125 23.93 -16.44 -0.64
N GLY A 126 24.41 -16.31 -1.87
CA GLY A 126 23.69 -16.72 -3.07
C GLY A 126 23.91 -18.20 -3.37
N TYR A 127 22.84 -18.96 -3.43
CA TYR A 127 22.82 -20.37 -3.80
C TYR A 127 22.40 -20.53 -5.26
N GLN A 128 23.08 -21.43 -5.97
CA GLN A 128 22.91 -21.68 -7.41
C GLN A 128 23.23 -20.50 -8.36
N LEU A 129 23.76 -19.38 -7.85
CA LEU A 129 24.27 -18.25 -8.63
C LEU A 129 25.78 -17.98 -8.45
N PHE A 130 26.19 -17.59 -7.24
CA PHE A 130 27.58 -17.15 -6.97
C PHE A 130 28.32 -18.00 -5.93
N GLY A 131 27.63 -18.72 -5.05
CA GLY A 131 28.21 -19.69 -4.10
C GLY A 131 29.08 -19.12 -2.97
N GLU A 132 29.40 -17.82 -3.02
CA GLU A 132 30.25 -17.14 -2.02
C GLU A 132 29.42 -16.35 -0.99
N VAL A 133 29.80 -16.47 0.29
CA VAL A 133 29.30 -15.64 1.39
C VAL A 133 29.81 -14.21 1.20
N ARG A 134 28.92 -13.22 1.30
CA ARG A 134 29.25 -11.80 1.20
C ARG A 134 28.84 -11.07 2.47
N THR A 135 29.70 -10.17 2.92
CA THR A 135 29.40 -9.26 4.02
C THR A 135 28.57 -8.07 3.50
N VAL A 136 27.39 -7.86 4.06
CA VAL A 136 26.47 -6.77 3.67
C VAL A 136 26.85 -5.46 4.36
N ASN A 137 27.00 -5.49 5.69
CA ASN A 137 27.46 -4.34 6.48
C ASN A 137 28.99 -4.37 6.60
N THR A 138 29.70 -3.37 6.09
CA THR A 138 31.18 -3.31 6.14
C THR A 138 31.73 -2.44 7.25
N ASP A 139 30.90 -1.80 8.09
CA ASP A 139 31.34 -0.94 9.17
C ASP A 139 31.75 -1.78 10.40
N PRO A 140 33.04 -1.83 10.77
CA PRO A 140 33.52 -2.65 11.88
C PRO A 140 33.15 -2.10 13.26
N ALA A 141 32.56 -0.89 13.35
CA ALA A 141 32.04 -0.29 14.58
C ALA A 141 30.52 -0.48 14.74
N SER A 142 29.85 -0.95 13.69
CA SER A 142 28.41 -1.19 13.69
C SER A 142 28.08 -2.54 14.33
N VAL A 143 27.03 -2.55 15.15
CA VAL A 143 26.44 -3.72 15.79
C VAL A 143 25.02 -3.86 15.27
N SER A 144 24.72 -4.94 14.55
CA SER A 144 23.42 -5.09 13.89
C SER A 144 22.40 -5.84 14.76
N PHE A 145 21.12 -5.51 14.64
CA PHE A 145 20.01 -5.99 15.49
C PHE A 145 18.74 -6.28 14.67
N GLY A 146 17.85 -7.09 15.24
CA GLY A 146 16.54 -7.43 14.65
C GLY A 146 16.60 -8.64 13.73
N VAL A 147 15.68 -8.72 12.76
CA VAL A 147 15.73 -9.64 11.60
C VAL A 147 16.13 -8.85 10.35
N PRO A 148 17.08 -9.31 9.50
CA PRO A 148 17.36 -8.61 8.26
C PRO A 148 16.33 -9.00 7.21
N SER A 149 16.00 -8.08 6.29
CA SER A 149 15.10 -8.37 5.17
C SER A 149 15.82 -8.25 3.84
N VAL A 150 15.32 -8.96 2.82
CA VAL A 150 15.86 -8.95 1.47
C VAL A 150 14.75 -9.02 0.44
N THR A 151 14.88 -8.25 -0.64
CA THR A 151 14.00 -8.34 -1.81
C THR A 151 14.80 -8.28 -3.10
N VAL A 152 14.26 -8.86 -4.17
CA VAL A 152 14.89 -8.94 -5.49
C VAL A 152 14.12 -8.02 -6.45
N LEU A 153 14.87 -7.17 -7.14
CA LEU A 153 14.36 -6.14 -8.04
C LEU A 153 14.12 -6.73 -9.44
N ALA A 154 13.32 -6.02 -10.24
CA ALA A 154 12.95 -6.44 -11.59
C ALA A 154 14.14 -6.61 -12.55
N ASP A 155 15.26 -5.92 -12.31
CA ASP A 155 16.49 -6.05 -13.09
C ASP A 155 17.37 -7.24 -12.64
N GLY A 156 16.92 -8.01 -11.65
CA GLY A 156 17.65 -9.12 -11.03
C GLY A 156 18.65 -8.68 -9.96
N GLY A 157 18.81 -7.38 -9.72
CA GLY A 157 19.48 -6.84 -8.53
C GLY A 157 18.68 -7.12 -7.27
N TRP A 158 19.23 -6.77 -6.11
CA TRP A 158 18.59 -7.05 -4.82
C TRP A 158 19.01 -6.05 -3.76
N VAL A 159 18.15 -5.88 -2.76
CA VAL A 159 18.34 -4.93 -1.65
C VAL A 159 18.24 -5.69 -0.35
N VAL A 160 19.12 -5.36 0.59
CA VAL A 160 19.07 -5.84 1.97
C VAL A 160 18.85 -4.67 2.91
N ALA A 161 17.97 -4.85 3.89
CA ALA A 161 17.77 -3.90 4.98
C ALA A 161 18.01 -4.56 6.33
N TRP A 162 18.55 -3.80 7.29
CA TRP A 162 18.84 -4.28 8.64
C TRP A 162 18.83 -3.15 9.68
N GLY A 163 18.56 -3.50 10.94
CA GLY A 163 18.75 -2.59 12.06
C GLY A 163 20.19 -2.59 12.54
N ALA A 164 20.75 -1.44 12.95
CA ALA A 164 22.07 -1.37 13.56
C ALA A 164 22.27 -0.17 14.50
N ASP A 165 23.08 -0.39 15.54
CA ASP A 165 23.70 0.65 16.38
C ASP A 165 25.11 0.96 15.83
N ARG A 166 25.43 2.23 15.60
CA ARG A 166 26.76 2.67 15.15
C ARG A 166 27.58 3.38 16.23
N GLY A 167 27.11 3.40 17.48
CA GLY A 167 27.85 3.99 18.61
C GLY A 167 28.11 5.49 18.42
N GLY A 168 27.08 6.31 18.65
CA GLY A 168 27.20 7.77 18.60
C GLY A 168 25.94 8.48 19.09
N ASP A 169 24.80 7.97 18.66
CA ASP A 169 23.45 8.33 19.11
C ASP A 169 22.92 7.07 19.82
N GLN A 170 22.36 7.13 21.02
CA GLN A 170 22.05 5.89 21.76
C GLN A 170 20.81 5.13 21.25
N GLY A 171 20.46 5.25 19.97
CA GLY A 171 19.31 4.61 19.33
C GLY A 171 19.69 3.62 18.23
N LEU A 172 18.79 2.69 17.94
CA LEU A 172 18.87 1.77 16.80
C LEU A 172 18.35 2.46 15.54
N ASP A 173 19.04 2.27 14.41
CA ASP A 173 18.71 2.84 13.10
C ASP A 173 18.52 1.75 12.04
N ILE A 174 17.77 2.06 10.98
CA ILE A 174 17.62 1.18 9.81
C ILE A 174 18.64 1.55 8.74
N TYR A 175 19.26 0.54 8.15
CA TYR A 175 20.18 0.68 7.03
C TYR A 175 19.75 -0.19 5.86
N GLN A 176 20.16 0.20 4.65
CA GLN A 176 20.01 -0.60 3.45
C GLN A 176 21.30 -0.70 2.65
N ARG A 177 21.37 -1.69 1.76
CA ARG A 177 22.39 -1.79 0.72
C ARG A 177 21.87 -2.51 -0.52
N GLN A 178 22.13 -1.93 -1.68
CA GLN A 178 21.79 -2.48 -2.98
C GLN A 178 22.96 -3.27 -3.59
N PHE A 179 22.61 -4.34 -4.29
CA PHE A 179 23.51 -5.21 -5.03
C PHE A 179 22.99 -5.42 -6.44
N GLY A 180 23.90 -5.46 -7.41
CA GLY A 180 23.58 -5.83 -8.78
C GLY A 180 23.23 -7.32 -8.88
N SER A 181 22.73 -7.72 -10.04
CA SER A 181 22.37 -9.11 -10.32
C SER A 181 23.56 -10.07 -10.24
N ASP A 182 24.79 -9.56 -10.28
CA ASP A 182 26.06 -10.30 -10.11
C ASP A 182 26.51 -10.40 -8.63
N GLY A 183 25.70 -9.87 -7.71
CA GLY A 183 25.99 -9.79 -6.28
C GLY A 183 27.04 -8.74 -5.91
N VAL A 184 27.44 -7.86 -6.83
CA VAL A 184 28.37 -6.76 -6.54
C VAL A 184 27.59 -5.58 -5.95
N PRO A 185 28.06 -4.96 -4.84
CA PRO A 185 27.38 -3.79 -4.28
C PRO A 185 27.30 -2.63 -5.28
N VAL A 186 26.13 -2.00 -5.40
CA VAL A 186 25.90 -0.80 -6.23
C VAL A 186 26.34 0.48 -5.50
N GLY A 187 26.64 0.37 -4.20
CA GLY A 187 27.17 1.46 -3.37
C GLY A 187 27.55 1.01 -1.96
N ASP A 188 27.74 2.00 -1.09
CA ASP A 188 27.91 1.80 0.34
C ASP A 188 26.54 1.67 1.03
N ALA A 189 26.54 1.21 2.28
CA ALA A 189 25.32 1.14 3.09
C ALA A 189 24.77 2.54 3.41
N GLU A 190 23.47 2.73 3.23
CA GLU A 190 22.75 3.98 3.50
C GLU A 190 21.88 3.85 4.74
N LYS A 191 21.81 4.89 5.59
CA LYS A 191 20.83 4.98 6.68
C LYS A 191 19.45 5.33 6.09
N VAL A 192 18.41 4.57 6.41
CA VAL A 192 17.06 4.70 5.86
C VAL A 192 16.22 5.70 6.65
N ASN A 193 16.14 5.57 7.97
CA ASN A 193 15.30 6.42 8.81
C ASN A 193 15.86 7.86 8.92
N ALA A 194 14.97 8.84 8.88
CA ALA A 194 15.29 10.25 9.11
C ALA A 194 15.02 10.70 10.56
N SER A 195 14.14 9.98 11.28
CA SER A 195 13.76 10.25 12.66
C SER A 195 14.89 9.99 13.65
N ALA A 196 14.94 10.79 14.73
CA ALA A 196 15.82 10.58 15.88
C ALA A 196 15.17 9.70 16.96
N ASN A 197 14.23 8.82 16.56
CA ASN A 197 13.61 7.90 17.50
C ASN A 197 14.66 6.92 18.02
N TYR A 198 14.49 6.49 19.26
CA TYR A 198 15.51 5.69 19.96
C TYR A 198 15.47 4.20 19.59
N TYR A 199 14.44 3.77 18.87
CA TYR A 199 14.14 2.36 18.66
C TYR A 199 13.55 2.13 17.27
N GLU A 200 14.43 2.04 16.27
CA GLU A 200 14.10 1.71 14.89
C GLU A 200 14.59 0.28 14.62
N VAL A 201 13.68 -0.67 14.41
CA VAL A 201 14.02 -2.12 14.32
C VAL A 201 13.17 -2.84 13.28
N ASP A 202 13.58 -4.08 12.98
CA ASP A 202 12.84 -5.06 12.18
C ASP A 202 12.34 -4.52 10.82
N PRO A 203 13.27 -4.12 9.93
CA PRO A 203 12.90 -3.64 8.63
C PRO A 203 12.38 -4.78 7.74
N VAL A 204 11.35 -4.49 6.96
CA VAL A 204 10.81 -5.36 5.91
C VAL A 204 10.84 -4.65 4.56
N LEU A 205 10.99 -5.43 3.49
CA LEU A 205 11.23 -4.96 2.13
C LEU A 205 10.23 -5.58 1.16
N THR A 206 9.79 -4.78 0.18
CA THR A 206 9.12 -5.30 -1.02
C THR A 206 9.58 -4.53 -2.26
N ALA A 207 9.81 -5.25 -3.36
CA ALA A 207 10.16 -4.65 -4.65
C ALA A 207 8.88 -4.19 -5.37
N LEU A 208 8.93 -3.03 -6.01
CA LEU A 208 7.80 -2.47 -6.74
C LEU A 208 7.87 -2.82 -8.24
N PRO A 209 6.72 -2.91 -8.94
CA PRO A 209 6.69 -3.18 -10.39
C PRO A 209 7.45 -2.17 -11.26
N ASP A 210 7.64 -0.94 -10.78
CA ASP A 210 8.40 0.12 -11.45
C ASP A 210 9.93 -0.03 -11.30
N GLY A 211 10.39 -1.07 -10.60
CA GLY A 211 11.80 -1.34 -10.29
C GLY A 211 12.30 -0.69 -9.00
N GLY A 212 11.49 0.15 -8.36
CA GLY A 212 11.75 0.69 -7.03
C GLY A 212 11.51 -0.31 -5.90
N TRP A 213 11.54 0.16 -4.67
CA TRP A 213 11.24 -0.65 -3.49
C TRP A 213 10.73 0.18 -2.31
N ILE A 214 10.04 -0.49 -1.39
CA ILE A 214 9.63 0.05 -0.10
C ILE A 214 10.44 -0.61 1.00
N ILE A 215 10.89 0.19 1.96
CA ILE A 215 11.41 -0.28 3.24
C ILE A 215 10.44 0.21 4.30
N ALA A 216 9.82 -0.70 5.04
CA ALA A 216 9.01 -0.39 6.20
C ALA A 216 9.67 -0.93 7.47
N TRP A 217 9.44 -0.31 8.62
CA TRP A 217 10.07 -0.70 9.88
C TRP A 217 9.28 -0.21 11.09
N ALA A 218 9.56 -0.81 12.26
CA ALA A 218 9.02 -0.36 13.53
C ALA A 218 9.79 0.87 14.05
N SER A 219 9.08 1.97 14.34
CA SER A 219 9.63 3.27 14.72
C SER A 219 9.11 3.74 16.07
N GLY A 220 9.80 3.41 17.16
CA GLY A 220 9.49 3.96 18.49
C GLY A 220 8.08 3.67 19.01
N GLY A 221 7.46 2.56 18.56
CA GLY A 221 6.07 2.20 18.87
C GLY A 221 5.05 2.60 17.80
N ASP A 222 5.53 3.10 16.65
CA ASP A 222 4.79 3.36 15.42
C ASP A 222 5.33 2.50 14.27
N ALA A 223 4.69 2.60 13.10
CA ALA A 223 5.11 1.98 11.85
C ALA A 223 5.54 3.09 10.88
N ALA A 224 6.69 2.95 10.22
CA ALA A 224 7.16 3.93 9.24
C ALA A 224 7.65 3.23 7.96
N PHE A 225 7.65 3.95 6.84
CA PHE A 225 8.25 3.48 5.61
C PHE A 225 8.92 4.59 4.79
N GLN A 226 9.76 4.18 3.85
CA GLN A 226 10.40 5.02 2.84
C GLN A 226 10.34 4.32 1.49
N ARG A 227 9.97 5.06 0.44
CA ARG A 227 10.04 4.61 -0.95
C ARG A 227 11.34 5.01 -1.63
N TYR A 228 11.82 4.13 -2.50
CA TYR A 228 12.96 4.33 -3.39
C TYR A 228 12.56 4.05 -4.84
N ASP A 229 13.14 4.80 -5.77
CA ASP A 229 13.03 4.53 -7.20
C ASP A 229 14.02 3.45 -7.65
N ALA A 230 13.93 3.02 -8.91
CA ALA A 230 14.80 1.99 -9.48
C ALA A 230 16.30 2.35 -9.48
N SER A 231 16.65 3.64 -9.33
CA SER A 231 18.04 4.08 -9.21
C SER A 231 18.58 4.02 -7.78
N GLY A 232 17.72 3.75 -6.80
CA GLY A 232 18.00 3.82 -5.38
C GLY A 232 17.93 5.22 -4.79
N ALA A 233 17.33 6.19 -5.50
CA ALA A 233 17.04 7.49 -4.94
C ALA A 233 15.73 7.46 -4.15
N ARG A 234 15.67 8.22 -3.06
CA ARG A 234 14.45 8.37 -2.26
C ARG A 234 13.35 9.06 -3.05
N VAL A 235 12.14 8.52 -2.96
CA VAL A 235 10.93 9.17 -3.46
C VAL A 235 10.11 9.63 -2.27
N GLY A 236 9.90 10.94 -2.17
CA GLY A 236 9.19 11.56 -1.05
C GLY A 236 9.97 11.50 0.27
N ASP A 237 9.34 12.05 1.31
CA ASP A 237 9.82 11.97 2.69
C ASP A 237 9.41 10.63 3.35
N GLN A 238 10.00 10.33 4.50
CA GLN A 238 9.57 9.20 5.34
C GLN A 238 8.09 9.37 5.74
N VAL A 239 7.31 8.30 5.61
CA VAL A 239 5.88 8.29 5.91
C VAL A 239 5.62 7.43 7.14
N GLN A 240 4.74 7.90 8.04
CA GLN A 240 4.23 7.08 9.14
C GLN A 240 3.03 6.27 8.63
N ALA A 241 3.09 4.94 8.78
CA ALA A 241 2.10 4.03 8.22
C ALA A 241 0.82 3.94 9.07
N ASN A 242 0.94 4.10 10.38
CA ASN A 242 -0.15 4.01 11.35
C ASN A 242 -0.63 5.41 11.80
N SER A 243 -1.88 5.50 12.24
CA SER A 243 -2.46 6.74 12.76
C SER A 243 -2.51 6.73 14.30
N ASP A 244 -1.68 7.55 14.97
CA ASP A 244 -1.80 8.04 16.36
C ASP A 244 -2.11 7.02 17.51
N ASP A 245 -1.85 5.74 17.32
CA ASP A 245 -1.96 4.70 18.34
C ASP A 245 -0.59 4.45 18.98
N TRP A 246 -0.42 4.79 20.27
CA TRP A 246 0.81 4.46 20.99
C TRP A 246 0.87 2.94 21.23
N PHE A 247 1.96 2.33 20.74
CA PHE A 247 2.29 0.89 20.81
C PHE A 247 1.67 0.04 19.70
N SER A 248 2.07 0.28 18.44
CA SER A 248 2.14 -0.82 17.47
C SER A 248 3.26 -1.77 17.88
N HIS A 249 2.92 -3.03 18.07
CA HIS A 249 3.88 -4.11 18.34
C HIS A 249 4.43 -4.68 17.02
N SER A 250 5.56 -5.37 17.18
CA SER A 250 6.71 -5.53 16.30
C SER A 250 6.59 -6.51 15.11
N ASP A 251 5.40 -6.71 14.55
CA ASP A 251 5.20 -7.70 13.46
C ASP A 251 4.69 -7.02 12.18
N LEU A 252 5.46 -6.04 11.73
CA LEU A 252 5.17 -5.28 10.53
C LEU A 252 5.53 -6.10 9.30
N ASP A 253 4.66 -6.10 8.29
CA ASP A 253 4.96 -6.68 6.98
C ASP A 253 4.47 -5.78 5.84
N VAL A 254 5.04 -5.94 4.65
CA VAL A 254 4.73 -5.12 3.48
C VAL A 254 4.77 -5.94 2.19
N THR A 255 3.74 -5.78 1.35
CA THR A 255 3.74 -6.35 -0.01
C THR A 255 3.41 -5.30 -1.05
N SER A 256 4.14 -5.34 -2.16
CA SER A 256 3.79 -4.59 -3.38
C SER A 256 2.56 -5.20 -4.03
N LEU A 257 1.74 -4.35 -4.62
CA LEU A 257 0.57 -4.76 -5.39
C LEU A 257 0.89 -4.61 -6.88
N VAL A 258 0.23 -5.41 -7.72
CA VAL A 258 0.52 -5.51 -9.17
C VAL A 258 0.38 -4.19 -9.93
N TYR A 259 -0.34 -3.22 -9.35
CA TYR A 259 -0.64 -1.88 -9.89
C TYR A 259 0.25 -0.78 -9.27
N GLY A 260 1.36 -1.14 -8.62
CA GLY A 260 2.37 -0.18 -8.13
C GLY A 260 2.15 0.32 -6.71
N GLY A 261 0.94 0.21 -6.16
CA GLY A 261 0.68 0.46 -4.74
C GLY A 261 1.25 -0.62 -3.82
N TRP A 262 1.05 -0.47 -2.51
CA TRP A 262 1.46 -1.46 -1.51
C TRP A 262 0.52 -1.49 -0.32
N VAL A 263 0.58 -2.59 0.44
CA VAL A 263 -0.13 -2.74 1.72
C VAL A 263 0.90 -2.94 2.81
N VAL A 264 0.77 -2.17 3.88
CA VAL A 264 1.52 -2.36 5.13
C VAL A 264 0.58 -2.96 6.17
N THR A 265 0.98 -4.04 6.84
CA THR A 265 0.27 -4.63 7.98
C THR A 265 1.06 -4.45 9.25
N TRP A 266 0.37 -4.32 10.39
CA TRP A 266 1.02 -4.25 11.70
C TRP A 266 0.08 -4.72 12.81
N THR A 267 0.67 -5.06 13.95
CA THR A 267 -0.06 -5.42 15.17
C THR A 267 -0.24 -4.19 16.07
N SER A 268 -1.44 -3.98 16.60
CA SER A 268 -1.73 -2.89 17.55
C SER A 268 -2.87 -3.26 18.50
N ASN A 269 -2.83 -2.77 19.74
CA ASN A 269 -3.96 -2.90 20.67
C ASN A 269 -5.08 -1.86 20.43
N GLY A 270 -4.85 -0.90 19.53
CA GLY A 270 -5.79 0.16 19.12
C GLY A 270 -6.20 1.12 20.24
N SER A 271 -5.37 1.28 21.28
CA SER A 271 -5.64 2.17 22.41
C SER A 271 -4.35 2.72 23.01
N LYS A 272 -4.36 3.99 23.44
CA LYS A 272 -3.27 4.59 24.23
C LYS A 272 -3.10 4.01 25.65
N SER A 273 -3.71 2.86 25.94
CA SER A 273 -3.66 2.16 27.23
C SER A 273 -2.88 0.86 27.10
N TYR A 274 -1.91 0.65 27.99
CA TYR A 274 -1.14 -0.61 28.15
C TYR A 274 -1.96 -1.87 28.48
N MET A 275 -3.30 -1.79 28.48
CA MET A 275 -4.20 -2.90 28.81
C MET A 275 -5.21 -3.08 27.68
N GLY A 276 -4.82 -3.82 26.64
CA GLY A 276 -5.66 -4.16 25.50
C GLY A 276 -5.17 -5.46 24.85
N THR A 277 -6.03 -6.06 24.03
CA THR A 277 -5.66 -7.19 23.17
C THR A 277 -5.12 -6.67 21.85
N ASP A 278 -4.03 -7.28 21.40
CA ASP A 278 -3.36 -6.95 20.15
C ASP A 278 -4.18 -7.47 18.96
N GLN A 279 -4.26 -6.68 17.88
CA GLN A 279 -5.09 -6.93 16.71
C GLN A 279 -4.30 -6.59 15.45
N ILE A 280 -4.70 -7.14 14.32
CA ILE A 280 -4.01 -6.91 13.05
C ILE A 280 -4.68 -5.76 12.29
N TYR A 281 -3.86 -4.80 11.88
CA TYR A 281 -4.26 -3.63 11.11
C TYR A 281 -3.52 -3.59 9.77
N GLN A 282 -4.08 -2.84 8.83
CA GLN A 282 -3.46 -2.56 7.55
C GLN A 282 -3.77 -1.15 7.07
N GLN A 283 -2.88 -0.62 6.23
CA GLN A 283 -3.10 0.58 5.43
C GLN A 283 -2.59 0.34 4.01
N ARG A 284 -3.37 0.79 3.03
CA ARG A 284 -3.01 0.74 1.62
C ARG A 284 -2.40 2.07 1.19
N TYR A 285 -1.49 1.99 0.25
CA TYR A 285 -0.87 3.11 -0.42
C TYR A 285 -0.95 2.92 -1.92
N ASP A 286 -1.13 4.01 -2.65
CA ASP A 286 -1.00 4.01 -4.10
C ASP A 286 0.46 4.05 -4.54
N ALA A 287 0.71 4.09 -5.86
CA ALA A 287 2.05 4.12 -6.43
C ALA A 287 2.85 5.39 -6.08
N ASP A 288 2.18 6.49 -5.71
CA ASP A 288 2.81 7.75 -5.29
C ASP A 288 3.19 7.73 -3.80
N GLY A 289 2.61 6.82 -3.03
CA GLY A 289 2.78 6.69 -1.58
C GLY A 289 1.75 7.45 -0.77
N GLU A 290 0.64 7.86 -1.39
CA GLU A 290 -0.50 8.42 -0.67
C GLU A 290 -1.39 7.31 -0.13
N ALA A 291 -1.93 7.53 1.07
CA ALA A 291 -2.80 6.56 1.73
C ALA A 291 -4.13 6.41 0.98
N VAL A 292 -4.48 5.18 0.59
CA VAL A 292 -5.76 4.84 -0.06
C VAL A 292 -6.74 4.32 0.98
N GLY A 293 -7.78 5.11 1.23
CA GLY A 293 -8.74 4.84 2.31
C GLY A 293 -8.12 5.02 3.70
N GLY A 294 -8.84 4.60 4.73
CA GLY A 294 -8.36 4.66 6.12
C GLY A 294 -7.83 3.31 6.62
N THR A 295 -7.12 3.35 7.74
CA THR A 295 -6.62 2.18 8.45
C THR A 295 -7.74 1.18 8.72
N LEU A 296 -7.53 -0.07 8.31
CA LEU A 296 -8.51 -1.16 8.43
C LEU A 296 -8.02 -2.22 9.42
N ARG A 297 -8.91 -2.67 10.32
CA ARG A 297 -8.64 -3.86 11.14
C ARG A 297 -8.89 -5.12 10.33
N VAL A 298 -7.83 -5.89 10.08
CA VAL A 298 -7.84 -7.09 9.25
C VAL A 298 -8.75 -8.16 9.81
N ASN A 299 -8.62 -8.47 11.10
CA ASN A 299 -9.40 -9.53 11.75
C ASN A 299 -10.88 -9.14 12.02
N GLY A 300 -11.33 -7.99 11.51
CA GLY A 300 -12.74 -7.57 11.55
C GLY A 300 -13.16 -7.00 12.90
N ALA A 301 -14.13 -7.65 13.55
CA ALA A 301 -14.55 -7.26 14.89
C ALA A 301 -13.42 -7.52 15.90
N LYS A 302 -13.25 -6.62 16.89
CA LYS A 302 -12.19 -6.76 17.89
C LYS A 302 -12.32 -8.08 18.63
N SER A 303 -11.27 -8.90 18.58
CA SER A 303 -11.16 -10.16 19.30
C SER A 303 -10.99 -9.92 20.80
N LEU A 304 -11.50 -10.86 21.60
CA LEU A 304 -11.29 -10.89 23.05
C LEU A 304 -9.88 -11.41 23.43
N PHE A 305 -9.12 -11.90 22.47
CA PHE A 305 -7.77 -12.44 22.62
C PHE A 305 -6.81 -11.74 21.65
N SER A 306 -5.51 -11.81 21.91
CA SER A 306 -4.51 -11.18 21.04
C SER A 306 -4.40 -11.89 19.70
N GLN A 307 -3.97 -11.14 18.70
CA GLN A 307 -3.74 -11.56 17.33
C GLN A 307 -2.41 -10.93 16.94
N ASP A 308 -1.42 -11.76 16.63
CA ASP A 308 -0.01 -11.38 16.55
C ASP A 308 0.64 -12.06 15.33
N ASP A 309 1.91 -11.73 15.04
CA ASP A 309 2.72 -12.31 13.95
C ASP A 309 2.01 -12.27 12.59
N SER A 310 1.85 -11.10 11.97
CA SER A 310 1.20 -11.01 10.66
C SER A 310 2.16 -11.14 9.48
N THR A 311 1.72 -11.78 8.39
CA THR A 311 2.36 -11.65 7.07
C THR A 311 1.31 -11.32 6.00
N VAL A 312 1.72 -10.61 4.96
CA VAL A 312 0.87 -10.20 3.85
C VAL A 312 1.46 -10.65 2.51
N VAL A 313 0.63 -11.32 1.71
CA VAL A 313 1.02 -11.84 0.39
C VAL A 313 0.13 -11.22 -0.67
N ALA A 314 0.71 -10.45 -1.59
CA ALA A 314 0.00 -10.02 -2.79
C ALA A 314 -0.36 -11.22 -3.66
N LEU A 315 -1.53 -11.15 -4.29
CA LEU A 315 -2.05 -12.20 -5.14
C LEU A 315 -1.94 -11.80 -6.62
N GLN A 316 -1.80 -12.78 -7.50
CA GLN A 316 -1.82 -12.59 -8.96
C GLN A 316 -3.08 -11.91 -9.50
N ASP A 317 -4.20 -11.99 -8.78
CA ASP A 317 -5.41 -11.25 -9.13
C ASP A 317 -5.39 -9.79 -8.63
N GLY A 318 -4.32 -9.37 -7.98
CA GLY A 318 -4.12 -8.03 -7.47
C GLY A 318 -4.77 -7.74 -6.11
N GLY A 319 -5.51 -8.70 -5.55
CA GLY A 319 -5.85 -8.70 -4.13
C GLY A 319 -4.66 -9.09 -3.26
N TRP A 320 -4.90 -9.30 -1.97
CA TRP A 320 -3.89 -9.80 -1.04
C TRP A 320 -4.50 -10.69 0.02
N LEU A 321 -3.67 -11.54 0.61
CA LEU A 321 -4.00 -12.37 1.77
C LEU A 321 -3.19 -11.87 2.97
N VAL A 322 -3.87 -11.60 4.08
CA VAL A 322 -3.19 -11.38 5.36
C VAL A 322 -3.36 -12.65 6.20
N LEU A 323 -2.25 -13.17 6.74
CA LEU A 323 -2.21 -14.29 7.68
C LEU A 323 -1.71 -13.80 9.04
N TRP A 324 -2.15 -14.43 10.12
CA TRP A 324 -1.71 -14.10 11.47
C TRP A 324 -1.89 -15.27 12.45
N THR A 325 -1.20 -15.20 13.59
CA THR A 325 -1.40 -16.09 14.74
C THR A 325 -2.52 -15.54 15.61
N ALA A 326 -3.53 -16.35 15.93
CA ALA A 326 -4.67 -15.97 16.74
C ALA A 326 -4.72 -16.74 18.05
N GLU A 327 -4.60 -16.05 19.19
CA GLU A 327 -4.79 -16.68 20.49
C GLU A 327 -6.25 -17.12 20.71
N THR A 328 -6.43 -18.33 21.26
CA THR A 328 -7.76 -18.85 21.62
C THR A 328 -7.85 -19.19 23.12
N GLY A 329 -8.74 -18.50 23.85
CA GLY A 329 -9.04 -18.85 25.25
C GLY A 329 -7.96 -18.46 26.27
N SER A 330 -7.86 -19.23 27.37
CA SER A 330 -6.97 -18.91 28.52
C SER A 330 -5.60 -19.58 28.48
N SER A 331 -5.23 -20.17 27.36
CA SER A 331 -3.92 -20.81 27.14
C SER A 331 -3.45 -20.43 25.76
N VAL A 332 -2.13 -20.33 25.61
CA VAL A 332 -1.31 -19.81 24.50
C VAL A 332 -1.49 -20.56 23.16
N GLN A 333 -2.64 -21.21 22.94
CA GLN A 333 -3.00 -22.03 21.78
C GLN A 333 -3.34 -21.11 20.59
N GLY A 334 -2.33 -20.86 19.76
CA GLY A 334 -2.48 -20.07 18.53
C GLY A 334 -3.01 -20.91 17.37
N ASP A 335 -4.19 -20.55 16.84
CA ASP A 335 -4.62 -21.00 15.51
C ASP A 335 -4.05 -20.04 14.46
N LEU A 336 -3.70 -20.55 13.29
CA LEU A 336 -3.31 -19.70 12.18
C LEU A 336 -4.57 -19.28 11.45
N MET A 337 -4.74 -17.97 11.33
CA MET A 337 -5.91 -17.37 10.70
C MET A 337 -5.49 -16.62 9.44
N ALA A 338 -6.42 -16.46 8.52
CA ALA A 338 -6.22 -15.65 7.35
C ALA A 338 -7.49 -14.91 6.94
N ARG A 339 -7.29 -13.82 6.19
CA ARG A 339 -8.36 -13.07 5.55
C ARG A 339 -7.87 -12.49 4.24
N ARG A 340 -8.71 -12.65 3.21
CA ARG A 340 -8.42 -12.17 1.87
C ARG A 340 -9.12 -10.86 1.61
N PHE A 341 -8.42 -10.00 0.88
CA PHE A 341 -8.91 -8.73 0.41
C PHE A 341 -8.87 -8.72 -1.11
N ALA A 342 -9.91 -8.10 -1.68
CA ALA A 342 -9.90 -7.72 -3.07
C ALA A 342 -8.92 -6.56 -3.29
N ILE A 343 -8.60 -6.33 -4.54
CA ILE A 343 -7.71 -5.25 -4.99
C ILE A 343 -8.14 -3.86 -4.50
N ASP A 344 -9.43 -3.60 -4.31
CA ASP A 344 -10.00 -2.36 -3.76
C ASP A 344 -9.93 -2.29 -2.22
N GLY A 345 -9.39 -3.30 -1.55
CA GLY A 345 -9.34 -3.40 -0.10
C GLY A 345 -10.60 -3.95 0.55
N THR A 346 -11.61 -4.32 -0.23
CA THR A 346 -12.81 -4.96 0.29
C THR A 346 -12.48 -6.37 0.79
N ALA A 347 -12.88 -6.69 2.01
CA ALA A 347 -12.69 -8.04 2.55
C ALA A 347 -13.57 -9.06 1.81
N LEU A 348 -12.96 -10.10 1.25
CA LEU A 348 -13.64 -11.20 0.54
C LEU A 348 -14.10 -12.28 1.51
N GLY A 349 -15.00 -11.88 2.42
CA GLY A 349 -15.56 -12.74 3.46
C GLY A 349 -14.98 -12.50 4.86
N ASP A 350 -15.34 -13.41 5.77
CA ASP A 350 -14.85 -13.45 7.15
C ASP A 350 -13.46 -14.08 7.22
N SER A 351 -12.77 -13.90 8.35
CA SER A 351 -11.53 -14.63 8.63
C SER A 351 -11.79 -16.13 8.77
N PHE A 352 -10.78 -16.93 8.44
CA PHE A 352 -10.87 -18.39 8.49
C PHE A 352 -9.54 -19.01 8.96
N ALA A 353 -9.60 -20.18 9.57
CA ALA A 353 -8.41 -20.91 10.00
C ALA A 353 -7.70 -21.57 8.80
N VAL A 354 -6.38 -21.48 8.75
CA VAL A 354 -5.54 -22.09 7.69
C VAL A 354 -4.85 -23.38 8.14
N ASN A 355 -4.71 -23.59 9.44
CA ASN A 355 -4.28 -24.85 10.03
C ASN A 355 -5.48 -25.62 10.61
N THR A 356 -5.25 -26.90 10.86
CA THR A 356 -6.18 -27.79 11.54
C THR A 356 -6.25 -27.39 13.01
N PRO A 357 -7.41 -26.94 13.51
CA PRO A 357 -7.55 -26.56 14.91
C PRO A 357 -7.24 -27.75 15.80
N ARG A 358 -6.38 -27.57 16.80
CA ARG A 358 -6.04 -28.68 17.71
C ARG A 358 -7.17 -28.87 18.72
N SER A 359 -7.51 -30.13 19.00
CA SER A 359 -8.46 -30.44 20.08
C SER A 359 -7.90 -29.94 21.40
N GLU A 360 -8.70 -29.22 22.18
CA GLU A 360 -8.36 -28.72 23.51
C GLU A 360 -7.55 -29.77 24.30
N SER A 361 -6.25 -29.52 24.48
CA SER A 361 -5.49 -30.22 25.51
C SER A 361 -6.18 -29.89 26.84
N LEU A 362 -6.57 -30.91 27.60
CA LEU A 362 -7.16 -30.74 28.92
C LEU A 362 -6.14 -30.24 29.95
N ASP A 363 -4.86 -30.12 29.57
CA ASP A 363 -3.82 -29.55 30.42
C ASP A 363 -3.43 -28.14 29.93
N PRO A 364 -3.73 -27.08 30.70
CA PRO A 364 -3.36 -25.71 30.34
C PRO A 364 -1.84 -25.43 30.40
N TRP A 365 -1.01 -26.40 30.82
CA TRP A 365 0.45 -26.28 30.90
C TRP A 365 1.20 -27.18 29.89
N GLU A 366 0.50 -28.11 29.23
CA GLU A 366 1.01 -28.91 28.11
C GLU A 366 0.19 -28.56 26.87
N GLY A 367 0.55 -27.44 26.25
CA GLY A 367 -0.12 -26.90 25.06
C GLY A 367 0.59 -27.33 23.79
N ASP A 368 -0.21 -27.66 22.78
CA ASP A 368 0.22 -27.72 21.40
C ASP A 368 0.14 -26.30 20.80
N PHE A 369 1.22 -25.80 20.19
CA PHE A 369 1.29 -24.42 19.68
C PHE A 369 1.58 -24.37 18.19
N SER A 370 1.10 -23.33 17.51
CA SER A 370 1.50 -22.98 16.14
C SER A 370 1.88 -21.51 16.08
N TRP A 371 3.06 -21.20 15.54
CA TRP A 371 3.51 -19.84 15.26
C TRP A 371 3.69 -19.66 13.76
N LEU A 372 3.15 -18.57 13.24
CA LEU A 372 3.33 -18.20 11.85
C LEU A 372 4.83 -18.02 11.54
N GLY A 373 5.27 -18.59 10.42
CA GLY A 373 6.61 -18.34 9.89
C GLY A 373 6.55 -17.25 8.83
N ASP A 374 6.24 -17.67 7.61
CA ASP A 374 6.30 -16.82 6.43
C ASP A 374 5.46 -17.44 5.29
N ALA A 375 5.09 -16.65 4.30
CA ALA A 375 4.30 -17.11 3.16
C ALA A 375 4.75 -16.48 1.83
N ALA A 376 4.63 -17.25 0.75
CA ALA A 376 4.97 -16.78 -0.59
C ALA A 376 3.96 -17.28 -1.62
N GLN A 377 3.63 -16.44 -2.61
CA GLN A 377 2.84 -16.87 -3.76
C GLN A 377 3.71 -17.59 -4.78
N LEU A 378 3.24 -18.77 -5.22
CA LEU A 378 3.82 -19.58 -6.28
C LEU A 378 3.32 -19.12 -7.66
N ASP A 379 4.07 -19.45 -8.72
CA ASP A 379 3.71 -19.11 -10.10
C ASP A 379 2.31 -19.60 -10.54
N GLY A 380 1.80 -20.68 -9.94
CA GLY A 380 0.48 -21.22 -10.20
C GLY A 380 -0.69 -20.49 -9.51
N GLY A 381 -0.37 -19.44 -8.72
CA GLY A 381 -1.31 -18.65 -7.93
C GLY A 381 -1.59 -19.21 -6.53
N GLU A 382 -1.13 -20.43 -6.23
CA GLU A 382 -1.13 -20.96 -4.87
C GLU A 382 -0.19 -20.19 -3.93
N ILE A 383 -0.42 -20.33 -2.64
CA ILE A 383 0.37 -19.73 -1.57
C ILE A 383 0.95 -20.88 -0.76
N VAL A 384 2.28 -20.93 -0.69
CA VAL A 384 2.96 -21.76 0.31
C VAL A 384 3.05 -20.97 1.60
N LEU A 385 2.68 -21.62 2.69
CA LEU A 385 2.72 -21.07 4.05
C LEU A 385 3.60 -21.98 4.89
N THR A 386 4.51 -21.39 5.67
CA THR A 386 5.32 -22.10 6.67
C THR A 386 4.92 -21.68 8.08
N PHE A 387 5.00 -22.62 9.01
CA PHE A 387 4.71 -22.37 10.41
C PHE A 387 5.46 -23.34 11.30
N THR A 388 5.73 -22.91 12.52
CA THR A 388 6.34 -23.77 13.53
C THR A 388 5.24 -24.40 14.36
N ARG A 389 5.40 -25.67 14.69
CA ARG A 389 4.44 -26.44 15.48
C ARG A 389 5.17 -27.12 16.63
N GLU A 390 4.74 -26.85 17.85
CA GLU A 390 5.21 -27.58 19.03
C GLU A 390 4.18 -28.63 19.43
N THR A 391 4.62 -29.88 19.61
CA THR A 391 3.79 -30.94 20.19
C THR A 391 4.07 -31.05 21.68
N ALA A 392 3.08 -31.46 22.46
CA ALA A 392 3.26 -31.75 23.90
C ALA A 392 4.24 -32.93 24.17
N ASP A 393 4.74 -33.62 23.14
CA ASP A 393 5.83 -34.57 23.31
C ASP A 393 7.17 -33.80 23.38
N THR A 394 8.12 -34.30 24.17
CA THR A 394 9.35 -33.55 24.53
C THR A 394 10.36 -33.40 23.36
N SER A 395 9.92 -33.41 22.10
CA SER A 395 10.77 -33.24 20.91
C SER A 395 11.06 -31.77 20.57
N GLY A 396 10.27 -30.83 21.08
CA GLY A 396 10.40 -29.39 20.81
C GLY A 396 9.69 -28.97 19.51
N PRO A 397 9.75 -27.69 19.14
CA PRO A 397 9.08 -27.17 17.94
C PRO A 397 9.69 -27.73 16.64
N GLU A 398 8.82 -28.03 15.67
CA GLU A 398 9.11 -28.55 14.33
C GLU A 398 8.55 -27.61 13.24
N VAL A 399 9.12 -27.64 12.03
CA VAL A 399 8.69 -26.77 10.92
C VAL A 399 7.75 -27.49 9.98
N TYR A 400 6.60 -26.88 9.73
CA TYR A 400 5.56 -27.38 8.84
C TYR A 400 5.32 -26.41 7.68
N GLN A 401 4.74 -26.96 6.61
CA GLN A 401 4.21 -26.19 5.50
C GLN A 401 2.81 -26.67 5.10
N THR A 402 2.05 -25.80 4.46
CA THR A 402 0.79 -26.12 3.77
C THR A 402 0.66 -25.27 2.52
N ILE A 403 -0.18 -25.69 1.56
CA ILE A 403 -0.42 -24.92 0.33
C ILE A 403 -1.89 -24.58 0.21
N LEU A 404 -2.16 -23.28 0.16
CA LEU A 404 -3.47 -22.70 -0.02
C LEU A 404 -3.63 -22.28 -1.47
N ARG A 405 -4.77 -22.59 -2.08
CA ARG A 405 -5.13 -22.08 -3.40
C ARG A 405 -6.27 -21.06 -3.24
N PRO A 406 -6.02 -19.76 -3.45
CA PRO A 406 -7.08 -18.76 -3.45
C PRO A 406 -8.15 -19.11 -4.48
N THR A 407 -9.41 -18.89 -4.12
CA THR A 407 -10.52 -18.95 -5.08
C THR A 407 -10.34 -17.82 -6.08
N PRO A 408 -10.10 -18.06 -7.38
CA PRO A 408 -9.79 -17.00 -8.31
C PRO A 408 -10.86 -15.90 -8.29
N VAL A 409 -10.43 -14.65 -8.16
CA VAL A 409 -11.30 -13.51 -8.44
C VAL A 409 -10.94 -13.03 -9.83
N THR A 410 -11.85 -13.24 -10.77
CA THR A 410 -11.72 -12.61 -12.08
C THR A 410 -12.20 -11.18 -11.96
N TYR A 411 -11.24 -10.29 -11.82
CA TYR A 411 -11.37 -8.91 -12.28
C TYR A 411 -11.38 -8.95 -13.81
N GLY A 412 -12.05 -8.01 -14.47
CA GLY A 412 -12.13 -8.02 -15.93
C GLY A 412 -10.76 -7.78 -16.57
N GLU A 413 -9.93 -8.80 -16.73
CA GLU A 413 -8.66 -8.72 -17.45
C GLU A 413 -8.92 -8.84 -18.96
N GLU A 414 -8.90 -7.76 -19.74
CA GLU A 414 -8.83 -7.90 -21.21
C GLU A 414 -8.09 -6.76 -21.94
N THR A 415 -7.33 -7.17 -22.96
CA THR A 415 -6.73 -6.39 -24.05
C THR A 415 -7.76 -5.85 -25.05
N ALA A 416 -8.98 -5.56 -24.59
CA ALA A 416 -10.08 -5.14 -25.45
C ALA A 416 -10.21 -3.62 -25.40
N GLU A 417 -9.97 -2.95 -26.53
CA GLU A 417 -10.12 -1.49 -26.68
C GLU A 417 -11.56 -0.98 -26.44
N SER A 418 -12.51 -1.83 -26.03
CA SER A 418 -13.90 -1.45 -25.74
C SER A 418 -14.64 -2.47 -24.87
N ARG A 419 -15.21 -2.02 -23.74
CA ARG A 419 -16.06 -2.82 -22.83
C ARG A 419 -17.35 -2.08 -22.43
N VAL A 420 -18.40 -2.86 -22.15
CA VAL A 420 -19.61 -2.42 -21.42
C VAL A 420 -19.68 -3.15 -20.07
N GLY A 421 -19.82 -2.43 -18.95
CA GLY A 421 -19.95 -2.93 -17.57
C GLY A 421 -21.31 -3.57 -17.26
N GLY A 422 -21.44 -4.14 -16.06
CA GLY A 422 -22.65 -4.77 -15.52
C GLY A 422 -23.34 -3.91 -14.44
N GLU A 423 -24.36 -4.44 -13.76
CA GLU A 423 -25.14 -3.71 -12.73
C GLU A 423 -24.54 -3.80 -11.30
N GLY A 424 -23.24 -4.10 -11.14
CA GLY A 424 -22.65 -4.26 -9.81
C GLY A 424 -21.20 -3.77 -9.74
N ASN A 425 -20.67 -3.66 -8.54
CA ASN A 425 -19.30 -3.15 -8.32
C ASN A 425 -18.28 -3.93 -9.15
N GLU A 426 -17.62 -3.21 -10.03
CA GLU A 426 -16.68 -3.73 -11.00
C GLU A 426 -15.29 -3.20 -10.74
N ILE A 427 -14.30 -4.03 -11.04
CA ILE A 427 -12.90 -3.65 -10.93
C ILE A 427 -12.24 -4.02 -12.25
N LEU A 428 -11.72 -3.01 -12.94
CA LEU A 428 -11.25 -3.07 -14.32
C LEU A 428 -9.90 -2.37 -14.49
N PHE A 429 -8.97 -3.04 -15.17
CA PHE A 429 -7.66 -2.51 -15.56
C PHE A 429 -7.51 -2.63 -17.07
N LEU A 430 -7.46 -1.51 -17.78
CA LEU A 430 -7.36 -1.44 -19.25
C LEU A 430 -5.90 -1.62 -19.74
N LYS A 431 -4.93 -1.41 -18.83
CA LYS A 431 -3.48 -1.66 -18.99
C LYS A 431 -2.82 -0.71 -19.97
N GLY A 432 -2.87 -0.97 -21.27
CA GLY A 432 -2.07 -0.20 -22.21
C GLY A 432 -2.61 -0.21 -23.62
N GLY A 433 -2.72 0.97 -24.22
CA GLY A 433 -3.47 1.15 -25.46
C GLY A 433 -4.27 2.45 -25.38
N ASN A 434 -5.20 2.65 -26.29
CA ASN A 434 -6.22 3.69 -26.11
C ASN A 434 -7.53 2.94 -25.91
N ASP A 435 -8.01 2.90 -24.68
CA ASP A 435 -9.08 1.98 -24.28
C ASP A 435 -10.42 2.72 -24.08
N TRP A 436 -11.52 1.97 -24.18
CA TRP A 436 -12.87 2.48 -23.98
C TRP A 436 -13.63 1.62 -22.96
N TYR A 437 -14.16 2.23 -21.91
CA TYR A 437 -15.03 1.59 -20.92
C TYR A 437 -16.38 2.29 -20.79
N ASP A 438 -17.47 1.52 -20.77
CA ASP A 438 -18.83 1.98 -20.54
C ASP A 438 -19.54 1.20 -19.43
N GLY A 439 -19.44 1.66 -18.19
CA GLY A 439 -20.08 1.12 -16.99
C GLY A 439 -21.56 1.49 -16.79
N SER A 440 -22.29 1.84 -17.87
CA SER A 440 -23.69 2.32 -17.97
C SER A 440 -24.81 1.73 -17.07
N LEU A 441 -24.53 0.78 -16.18
CA LEU A 441 -25.48 0.02 -15.37
C LEU A 441 -25.30 0.17 -13.85
N GLY A 442 -24.30 0.92 -13.38
CA GLY A 442 -24.10 1.35 -11.99
C GLY A 442 -23.43 0.31 -11.07
N GLY A 443 -22.95 0.77 -9.91
CA GLY A 443 -22.03 0.04 -9.02
C GLY A 443 -21.06 1.05 -8.39
N ASP A 444 -20.43 0.72 -7.25
CA ASP A 444 -19.26 1.47 -6.79
C ASP A 444 -18.03 0.81 -7.46
N ASP A 445 -17.55 1.39 -8.56
CA ASP A 445 -16.58 0.77 -9.46
C ASP A 445 -15.14 1.25 -9.25
N TYR A 446 -14.17 0.43 -9.61
CA TYR A 446 -12.76 0.78 -9.71
C TYR A 446 -12.30 0.60 -11.16
N VAL A 447 -11.85 1.67 -11.81
CA VAL A 447 -11.36 1.60 -13.20
C VAL A 447 -10.00 2.26 -13.29
N ASP A 448 -9.04 1.57 -13.91
CA ASP A 448 -7.70 2.08 -14.21
C ASP A 448 -7.41 1.96 -15.71
N GLY A 449 -7.22 3.10 -16.38
CA GLY A 449 -6.88 3.20 -17.80
C GLY A 449 -5.49 2.66 -18.11
N GLY A 450 -4.51 2.95 -17.26
CA GLY A 450 -3.12 2.53 -17.46
C GLY A 450 -2.36 3.45 -18.41
N ILE A 451 -1.77 2.94 -19.50
CA ILE A 451 -1.00 3.76 -20.44
C ILE A 451 -1.78 3.99 -21.75
N GLY A 452 -1.69 5.20 -22.28
CA GLY A 452 -2.29 5.68 -23.52
C GLY A 452 -3.54 6.52 -23.26
N ASN A 453 -4.33 6.79 -24.29
CA ASN A 453 -5.42 7.77 -24.21
C ASN A 453 -6.75 7.06 -24.03
N ASP A 454 -7.27 7.05 -22.82
CA ASP A 454 -8.40 6.22 -22.44
C ASP A 454 -9.72 7.00 -22.37
N SER A 455 -10.84 6.29 -22.49
CA SER A 455 -12.19 6.83 -22.43
C SER A 455 -13.04 6.02 -21.47
N ILE A 456 -13.19 6.51 -20.24
CA ILE A 456 -13.84 5.82 -19.13
C ILE A 456 -15.19 6.49 -18.86
N TYR A 457 -16.27 5.71 -18.94
CA TYR A 457 -17.60 6.11 -18.49
C TYR A 457 -17.99 5.20 -17.33
N ALA A 458 -17.96 5.70 -16.08
CA ALA A 458 -18.06 4.84 -14.90
C ALA A 458 -19.50 4.39 -14.60
N GLY A 459 -20.47 5.31 -14.63
CA GLY A 459 -21.87 4.95 -14.44
C GLY A 459 -22.45 5.64 -13.23
N ALA A 460 -23.11 4.91 -12.33
CA ALA A 460 -23.69 5.51 -11.14
C ALA A 460 -23.29 4.72 -9.90
N GLY A 461 -22.93 5.39 -8.83
CA GLY A 461 -22.30 4.82 -7.65
C GLY A 461 -21.03 5.61 -7.33
N ASN A 462 -20.40 5.32 -6.19
CA ASN A 462 -19.22 6.03 -5.74
C ASN A 462 -17.97 5.36 -6.33
N ASP A 463 -17.49 5.91 -7.43
CA ASP A 463 -16.46 5.26 -8.24
C ASP A 463 -15.05 5.73 -7.86
N THR A 464 -14.05 4.87 -8.07
CA THR A 464 -12.63 5.19 -8.02
C THR A 464 -12.02 5.04 -9.42
N LEU A 465 -11.66 6.15 -10.03
CA LEU A 465 -11.27 6.19 -11.45
C LEU A 465 -9.85 6.72 -11.60
N LEU A 466 -9.01 5.97 -12.31
CA LEU A 466 -7.63 6.32 -12.66
C LEU A 466 -7.52 6.38 -14.18
N GLY A 467 -7.06 7.53 -14.72
CA GLY A 467 -6.75 7.67 -16.15
C GLY A 467 -5.43 6.99 -16.47
N GLY A 468 -4.36 7.43 -15.80
CA GLY A 468 -3.02 6.87 -15.93
C GLY A 468 -2.13 7.80 -16.76
N ALA A 469 -1.45 7.27 -17.77
CA ALA A 469 -0.50 8.02 -18.56
C ALA A 469 -0.96 8.18 -20.01
N GLY A 470 -1.39 9.35 -20.41
CA GLY A 470 -1.84 9.71 -21.74
C GLY A 470 -2.91 10.79 -21.61
N ASN A 471 -3.58 11.14 -22.71
CA ASN A 471 -4.64 12.14 -22.68
C ASN A 471 -5.98 11.44 -22.51
N ASP A 472 -6.50 11.45 -21.29
CA ASP A 472 -7.63 10.64 -20.88
C ASP A 472 -8.94 11.42 -20.87
N TYR A 473 -10.04 10.69 -21.03
CA TYR A 473 -11.40 11.20 -20.88
C TYR A 473 -12.14 10.37 -19.85
N ILE A 474 -12.56 10.98 -18.74
CA ILE A 474 -13.33 10.32 -17.69
C ILE A 474 -14.69 11.02 -17.50
N TYR A 475 -15.75 10.21 -17.53
CA TYR A 475 -17.11 10.63 -17.19
C TYR A 475 -17.67 9.72 -16.08
N SER A 476 -17.75 10.23 -14.85
CA SER A 476 -18.17 9.42 -13.70
C SER A 476 -19.69 9.26 -13.56
N ALA A 477 -20.47 10.09 -14.26
CA ALA A 477 -21.91 10.22 -14.09
C ALA A 477 -22.36 10.58 -12.66
N GLY A 478 -22.75 9.66 -11.78
CA GLY A 478 -23.34 10.08 -10.50
C GLY A 478 -23.02 9.21 -9.31
N GLY A 479 -22.46 9.82 -8.27
CA GLY A 479 -22.15 9.26 -6.96
C GLY A 479 -21.21 10.24 -6.28
N ALA A 480 -20.51 9.86 -5.21
CA ALA A 480 -19.39 10.66 -4.70
C ALA A 480 -18.09 10.00 -5.15
N ASP A 481 -17.51 10.52 -6.22
CA ASP A 481 -16.45 9.83 -6.95
C ASP A 481 -15.06 10.31 -6.53
N LEU A 482 -14.07 9.41 -6.61
CA LEU A 482 -12.65 9.71 -6.45
C LEU A 482 -11.94 9.50 -7.78
N VAL A 483 -11.42 10.58 -8.37
CA VAL A 483 -10.82 10.54 -9.71
C VAL A 483 -9.40 11.08 -9.70
N ARG A 484 -8.48 10.36 -10.37
CA ARG A 484 -7.10 10.80 -10.62
C ARG A 484 -6.79 10.61 -12.10
N LEU A 485 -6.54 11.70 -12.82
CA LEU A 485 -6.37 11.64 -14.26
C LEU A 485 -4.96 11.19 -14.64
N GLY A 486 -3.92 11.80 -14.06
CA GLY A 486 -2.55 11.26 -14.17
C GLY A 486 -1.65 12.16 -14.98
N SER A 487 -0.97 11.62 -15.99
CA SER A 487 -0.07 12.42 -16.82
C SER A 487 -0.60 12.56 -18.23
N GLY A 488 -0.84 13.79 -18.68
CA GLY A 488 -1.30 14.09 -20.02
C GLY A 488 -2.24 15.29 -20.01
N HIS A 489 -2.93 15.53 -21.11
CA HIS A 489 -3.95 16.58 -21.15
C HIS A 489 -5.31 15.91 -21.03
N ASP A 490 -5.87 15.93 -19.84
CA ASP A 490 -6.98 15.08 -19.47
C ASP A 490 -8.29 15.86 -19.37
N ILE A 491 -9.40 15.14 -19.50
CA ILE A 491 -10.74 15.72 -19.42
C ILE A 491 -11.58 14.90 -18.45
N PHE A 492 -12.03 15.54 -17.37
CA PHE A 492 -13.00 14.98 -16.45
C PHE A 492 -14.35 15.70 -16.55
N ARG A 493 -15.45 14.94 -16.56
CA ARG A 493 -16.81 15.47 -16.43
C ARG A 493 -17.67 14.63 -15.50
N SER A 494 -18.19 15.23 -14.44
CA SER A 494 -19.27 14.64 -13.65
C SER A 494 -20.62 14.79 -14.38
N GLY A 495 -21.47 13.77 -14.29
CA GLY A 495 -22.81 13.78 -14.89
C GLY A 495 -23.95 14.04 -13.90
N GLY A 496 -23.63 14.26 -12.63
CA GLY A 496 -24.53 14.05 -11.51
C GLY A 496 -24.49 15.15 -10.46
N GLY A 497 -25.07 14.85 -9.30
CA GLY A 497 -25.16 15.71 -8.12
C GLY A 497 -24.19 15.31 -7.00
N GLY A 498 -23.07 14.72 -7.40
CA GLY A 498 -22.10 14.05 -6.54
C GLY A 498 -21.37 14.95 -5.56
N HIS A 499 -20.50 14.39 -4.74
CA HIS A 499 -19.52 15.18 -3.99
C HIS A 499 -18.16 14.63 -4.37
N ASP A 500 -17.69 15.06 -5.52
CA ASP A 500 -16.60 14.42 -6.24
C ASP A 500 -15.26 15.01 -5.80
N THR A 501 -14.24 14.16 -5.74
CA THR A 501 -12.86 14.57 -5.50
C THR A 501 -12.00 14.20 -6.69
N VAL A 502 -11.47 15.19 -7.39
CA VAL A 502 -10.80 15.04 -8.68
C VAL A 502 -9.41 15.66 -8.64
N TYR A 503 -8.43 14.90 -9.11
CA TYR A 503 -7.03 15.33 -9.27
C TYR A 503 -6.63 15.21 -10.75
N GLY A 504 -6.32 16.34 -11.40
CA GLY A 504 -5.76 16.36 -12.76
C GLY A 504 -4.34 15.81 -12.79
N GLN A 505 -3.52 16.27 -11.85
CA GLN A 505 -2.10 15.94 -11.67
C GLN A 505 -1.18 16.66 -12.65
N SER A 506 -0.80 16.09 -13.79
CA SER A 506 0.20 16.72 -14.67
C SER A 506 -0.25 16.85 -16.12
N GLY A 507 -0.11 18.05 -16.66
CA GLY A 507 -0.49 18.46 -18.00
C GLY A 507 -1.65 19.46 -17.96
N ASN A 508 -2.26 19.77 -19.09
CA ASN A 508 -3.26 20.84 -19.17
C ASN A 508 -4.66 20.23 -19.14
N ASP A 509 -5.29 20.24 -17.97
CA ASP A 509 -6.49 19.45 -17.72
C ASP A 509 -7.78 20.29 -17.75
N GLU A 510 -8.90 19.65 -18.13
CA GLU A 510 -10.24 20.24 -18.03
C GLU A 510 -11.09 19.45 -17.03
N LEU A 511 -11.40 20.04 -15.88
CA LEU A 511 -12.15 19.39 -14.80
C LEU A 511 -13.52 20.06 -14.62
N ASP A 512 -14.60 19.27 -14.68
CA ASP A 512 -15.97 19.75 -14.54
C ASP A 512 -16.74 18.95 -13.47
N GLY A 513 -16.98 19.58 -12.31
CA GLY A 513 -17.62 18.98 -11.12
C GLY A 513 -19.16 18.87 -11.21
N ASN A 514 -19.80 19.64 -12.09
CA ASN A 514 -21.27 19.63 -12.24
C ASN A 514 -22.04 20.07 -10.99
N ALA A 515 -23.04 19.32 -10.54
CA ALA A 515 -23.76 19.68 -9.33
C ALA A 515 -23.13 18.93 -8.16
N GLY A 516 -22.97 19.57 -7.01
CA GLY A 516 -22.27 18.91 -5.93
C GLY A 516 -21.75 19.84 -4.85
N ASN A 517 -20.72 19.39 -4.15
CA ASN A 517 -19.84 20.22 -3.33
C ASN A 517 -18.47 19.60 -3.58
N ASP A 518 -17.88 19.96 -4.70
CA ASP A 518 -16.82 19.17 -5.31
C ASP A 518 -15.45 19.73 -4.93
N LYS A 519 -14.45 18.85 -4.95
CA LYS A 519 -13.05 19.21 -4.74
C LYS A 519 -12.28 18.93 -6.02
N LEU A 520 -11.89 19.98 -6.73
CA LEU A 520 -11.18 19.90 -8.00
C LEU A 520 -9.77 20.46 -7.83
N ILE A 521 -8.76 19.67 -8.20
CA ILE A 521 -7.34 20.05 -8.14
C ILE A 521 -6.71 19.83 -9.52
N GLY A 522 -6.25 20.91 -10.17
CA GLY A 522 -5.59 20.86 -11.48
C GLY A 522 -4.24 20.17 -11.41
N GLY A 523 -3.28 20.77 -10.70
CA GLY A 523 -1.97 20.20 -10.47
C GLY A 523 -0.87 21.00 -11.14
N THR A 524 -0.23 20.48 -12.19
CA THR A 524 0.78 21.20 -12.96
C THR A 524 0.39 21.29 -14.42
N GLY A 525 0.35 22.48 -14.98
CA GLY A 525 -0.02 22.74 -16.37
C GLY A 525 -0.95 23.96 -16.43
N GLN A 526 -1.58 24.19 -17.57
CA GLN A 526 -2.60 25.23 -17.70
C GLN A 526 -3.97 24.58 -17.62
N ASP A 527 -4.55 24.60 -16.44
CA ASP A 527 -5.75 23.84 -16.13
C ASP A 527 -7.01 24.70 -16.24
N THR A 528 -8.14 24.07 -16.53
CA THR A 528 -9.46 24.70 -16.55
C THR A 528 -10.40 23.95 -15.63
N LEU A 529 -10.86 24.60 -14.55
CA LEU A 529 -11.70 23.99 -13.51
C LEU A 529 -13.07 24.67 -13.45
N PHE A 530 -14.13 23.88 -13.46
CA PHE A 530 -15.52 24.33 -13.29
C PHE A 530 -16.17 23.63 -12.08
N GLY A 531 -16.44 24.38 -11.01
CA GLY A 531 -17.19 23.87 -9.84
C GLY A 531 -18.66 23.61 -10.19
N ARG A 532 -19.27 24.59 -10.88
CA ARG A 532 -20.67 24.60 -11.32
C ARG A 532 -21.65 24.83 -10.18
N ALA A 533 -22.47 23.88 -9.77
CA ALA A 533 -23.55 24.15 -8.83
C ALA A 533 -23.25 23.48 -7.49
N GLY A 534 -22.91 24.25 -6.45
CA GLY A 534 -22.36 23.64 -5.25
C GLY A 534 -21.58 24.62 -4.39
N ASN A 535 -21.14 24.19 -3.22
CA ASN A 535 -20.08 24.91 -2.51
C ASN A 535 -18.78 24.17 -2.78
N ASP A 536 -18.05 24.62 -3.79
CA ASP A 536 -16.94 23.86 -4.35
C ASP A 536 -15.59 24.36 -3.84
N SER A 537 -14.58 23.50 -3.93
CA SER A 537 -13.18 23.78 -3.58
C SER A 537 -12.31 23.56 -4.81
N LEU A 538 -11.83 24.63 -5.43
CA LEU A 538 -11.02 24.59 -6.65
C LEU A 538 -9.57 25.00 -6.34
N VAL A 539 -8.60 24.20 -6.78
CA VAL A 539 -7.17 24.49 -6.68
C VAL A 539 -6.52 24.34 -8.05
N GLY A 540 -5.90 25.40 -8.58
CA GLY A 540 -5.25 25.39 -9.90
C GLY A 540 -3.93 24.64 -9.84
N GLY A 541 -2.98 25.16 -9.08
CA GLY A 541 -1.67 24.56 -8.85
C GLY A 541 -0.56 25.37 -9.50
N ARG A 542 0.18 24.78 -10.44
CA ARG A 542 1.26 25.46 -11.16
C ARG A 542 0.90 25.63 -12.63
N GLY A 543 0.96 26.85 -13.12
CA GLY A 543 0.77 27.22 -14.52
C GLY A 543 -0.34 28.28 -14.61
N ALA A 544 -0.71 28.68 -15.82
CA ALA A 544 -1.72 29.73 -16.01
C ALA A 544 -3.10 29.08 -16.10
N ASP A 545 -3.83 29.12 -14.99
CA ASP A 545 -5.06 28.34 -14.80
C ASP A 545 -6.32 29.20 -14.97
N ALA A 546 -7.45 28.57 -15.30
CA ALA A 546 -8.76 29.21 -15.39
C ALA A 546 -9.78 28.51 -14.47
N LEU A 547 -10.16 29.17 -13.38
CA LEU A 547 -10.99 28.60 -12.31
C LEU A 547 -12.35 29.31 -12.22
N TYR A 548 -13.44 28.55 -12.34
CA TYR A 548 -14.80 29.04 -12.32
C TYR A 548 -15.62 28.32 -11.23
N GLY A 549 -15.94 29.01 -10.14
CA GLY A 549 -16.83 28.50 -9.08
C GLY A 549 -18.25 28.29 -9.61
N ASN A 550 -18.84 29.34 -10.16
CA ASN A 550 -20.22 29.43 -10.67
C ASN A 550 -21.26 29.59 -9.56
N GLU A 551 -22.23 28.68 -9.39
CA GLU A 551 -23.32 28.85 -8.41
C GLU A 551 -22.95 28.25 -7.06
N GLY A 552 -22.98 29.06 -6.00
CA GLY A 552 -22.90 28.62 -4.61
C GLY A 552 -21.82 29.36 -3.83
N ARG A 553 -21.27 28.75 -2.78
CA ARG A 553 -20.24 29.39 -1.94
C ARG A 553 -18.92 28.67 -2.13
N ASP A 554 -18.11 29.20 -3.02
CA ASP A 554 -16.91 28.51 -3.47
C ASP A 554 -15.65 28.98 -2.75
N THR A 555 -14.66 28.10 -2.71
CA THR A 555 -13.29 28.42 -2.31
C THR A 555 -12.34 28.11 -3.46
N ILE A 556 -11.68 29.14 -3.97
CA ILE A 556 -10.83 29.07 -5.16
C ILE A 556 -9.42 29.51 -4.81
N SER A 557 -8.42 28.71 -5.17
CA SER A 557 -6.99 28.99 -4.99
C SER A 557 -6.21 28.65 -6.24
N ALA A 558 -5.78 29.63 -7.04
CA ALA A 558 -5.17 29.36 -8.34
C ALA A 558 -3.72 28.90 -8.26
N GLY A 559 -2.89 29.46 -7.38
CA GLY A 559 -1.55 28.93 -7.09
C GLY A 559 -0.42 29.77 -7.66
N SER A 560 0.30 29.30 -8.67
CA SER A 560 1.39 30.07 -9.30
C SER A 560 1.24 30.11 -10.80
N GLY A 561 1.29 31.30 -11.39
CA GLY A 561 1.09 31.54 -12.80
C GLY A 561 0.19 32.75 -13.00
N ASP A 562 -0.03 33.15 -14.25
CA ASP A 562 -0.93 34.27 -14.51
C ASP A 562 -2.37 33.73 -14.65
N ASP A 563 -3.14 33.72 -13.56
CA ASP A 563 -4.39 32.96 -13.48
C ASP A 563 -5.65 33.78 -13.79
N LEU A 564 -6.75 33.10 -14.14
CA LEU A 564 -8.10 33.68 -14.32
C LEU A 564 -9.08 33.04 -13.33
N LEU A 565 -9.66 33.85 -12.44
CA LEU A 565 -10.57 33.36 -11.40
C LEU A 565 -11.94 34.03 -11.50
N SER A 566 -13.01 33.24 -11.39
CA SER A 566 -14.40 33.72 -11.32
C SER A 566 -15.18 32.94 -10.27
N GLY A 567 -15.60 33.62 -9.20
CA GLY A 567 -16.42 33.00 -8.14
C GLY A 567 -17.83 32.68 -8.64
N GLY A 568 -18.43 33.60 -9.40
CA GLY A 568 -19.80 33.44 -9.90
C GLY A 568 -20.85 33.97 -8.91
N ALA A 569 -21.96 33.26 -8.76
CA ALA A 569 -23.09 33.62 -7.94
C ALA A 569 -22.94 33.04 -6.52
N GLY A 570 -22.70 33.91 -5.55
CA GLY A 570 -22.75 33.59 -4.13
C GLY A 570 -21.68 34.35 -3.35
N ASN A 571 -21.22 33.77 -2.24
CA ASN A 571 -20.30 34.43 -1.31
C ASN A 571 -18.95 33.70 -1.29
N ASP A 572 -18.18 33.89 -2.35
CA ASP A 572 -16.99 33.10 -2.66
C ASP A 572 -15.72 33.64 -1.99
N LEU A 573 -14.74 32.76 -1.82
CA LEU A 573 -13.38 33.08 -1.39
C LEU A 573 -12.42 32.79 -2.55
N LEU A 574 -11.73 33.82 -3.06
CA LEU A 574 -10.81 33.69 -4.19
C LEU A 574 -9.39 34.08 -3.77
N LYS A 575 -8.40 33.27 -4.14
CA LYS A 575 -6.97 33.53 -3.98
C LYS A 575 -6.27 33.25 -5.31
N GLY A 576 -5.63 34.26 -5.89
CA GLY A 576 -4.87 34.12 -7.13
C GLY A 576 -3.57 33.38 -6.84
N GLY A 577 -2.57 34.09 -6.32
CA GLY A 577 -1.44 33.45 -5.65
C GLY A 577 -0.15 34.17 -5.97
N ARG A 578 0.79 33.48 -6.64
CA ARG A 578 2.01 34.10 -7.18
C ARG A 578 1.78 34.47 -8.64
N ASP A 579 2.50 35.50 -9.08
CA ASP A 579 2.44 36.05 -10.45
C ASP A 579 1.16 36.85 -10.69
N ALA A 580 0.80 37.20 -11.94
CA ALA A 580 -0.20 38.23 -12.21
C ALA A 580 -1.58 37.66 -12.51
N ASP A 581 -2.54 37.88 -11.61
CA ASP A 581 -3.85 37.24 -11.69
C ASP A 581 -4.97 38.15 -12.24
N THR A 582 -6.03 37.55 -12.78
CA THR A 582 -7.24 38.23 -13.26
C THR A 582 -8.47 37.72 -12.53
N PHE A 583 -9.14 38.59 -11.77
CA PHE A 583 -10.40 38.25 -11.09
C PHE A 583 -11.60 38.77 -11.86
N VAL A 584 -12.57 37.91 -12.15
CA VAL A 584 -13.83 38.22 -12.84
C VAL A 584 -15.00 38.16 -11.88
N PHE A 585 -15.77 39.23 -11.82
CA PHE A 585 -17.00 39.31 -11.04
C PHE A 585 -18.21 39.54 -11.95
N GLU A 586 -19.19 38.62 -11.89
CA GLU A 586 -20.45 38.72 -12.61
C GLU A 586 -21.55 39.30 -11.72
N ALA A 587 -22.18 40.39 -12.15
CA ALA A 587 -23.26 41.04 -11.41
C ALA A 587 -24.60 40.28 -11.56
N ALA A 588 -24.78 39.13 -10.88
CA ALA A 588 -26.03 38.35 -10.93
C ALA A 588 -26.82 38.37 -9.61
N SER A 589 -27.73 39.34 -9.47
CA SER A 589 -28.95 39.44 -8.62
C SER A 589 -29.00 39.02 -7.13
N GLY A 590 -27.94 38.49 -6.54
CA GLY A 590 -27.74 38.40 -5.08
C GLY A 590 -26.61 39.36 -4.71
N VAL A 591 -26.81 40.21 -3.71
CA VAL A 591 -25.73 41.04 -3.19
C VAL A 591 -24.65 40.09 -2.67
N SER A 592 -23.51 40.01 -3.36
CA SER A 592 -22.25 39.52 -2.75
C SER A 592 -21.96 40.48 -1.61
N ASP A 593 -22.09 40.00 -0.37
CA ASP A 593 -21.68 40.79 0.78
C ASP A 593 -20.16 40.75 0.82
N VAL A 594 -19.54 41.72 0.15
CA VAL A 594 -18.10 42.01 0.28
C VAL A 594 -17.88 42.70 1.63
N SER A 595 -18.17 41.98 2.71
CA SER A 595 -17.91 42.43 4.08
C SER A 595 -16.46 42.20 4.50
N ASP A 596 -15.69 41.50 3.66
CA ASP A 596 -14.27 41.25 3.83
C ASP A 596 -13.56 41.28 2.45
N LEU A 597 -13.45 42.47 1.86
CA LEU A 597 -12.30 42.80 1.01
C LEU A 597 -11.05 42.93 1.90
N THR A 598 -10.80 41.96 2.78
CA THR A 598 -9.42 41.63 3.10
C THR A 598 -8.90 40.95 1.85
N PHE A 599 -8.31 41.75 0.98
CA PHE A 599 -7.17 41.31 0.21
C PHE A 599 -6.21 40.68 1.22
N ALA A 600 -6.30 39.37 1.46
CA ALA A 600 -5.14 38.58 1.82
C ALA A 600 -4.29 38.45 0.55
N VAL A 601 -3.91 39.58 -0.02
CA VAL A 601 -2.78 39.67 -0.93
C VAL A 601 -1.59 39.52 -0.02
N GLU A 602 -1.17 38.27 0.22
CA GLU A 602 0.24 38.05 0.49
C GLU A 602 0.96 38.58 -0.73
N THR A 603 1.59 39.74 -0.56
CA THR A 603 2.22 40.49 -1.63
C THR A 603 3.37 39.65 -2.17
N VAL A 604 3.22 39.05 -3.35
CA VAL A 604 4.31 38.36 -4.06
C VAL A 604 4.38 38.82 -5.52
N ASN A 605 5.01 39.97 -5.74
CA ASN A 605 5.69 40.39 -6.99
C ASN A 605 4.95 40.35 -8.36
N GLY A 606 3.64 40.07 -8.41
CA GLY A 606 2.80 40.18 -9.62
C GLY A 606 2.00 41.49 -9.68
N ALA A 607 1.54 41.87 -10.88
CA ALA A 607 0.62 42.99 -11.08
C ALA A 607 -0.79 42.46 -11.36
N ASP A 608 -1.57 42.23 -10.30
CA ASP A 608 -2.92 41.66 -10.41
C ASP A 608 -3.92 42.66 -11.04
N SER A 609 -4.93 42.12 -11.71
CA SER A 609 -5.98 42.86 -12.39
C SER A 609 -7.38 42.44 -11.96
N LEU A 610 -8.29 43.42 -11.85
CA LEU A 610 -9.69 43.21 -11.47
C LEU A 610 -10.60 43.60 -12.64
N ARG A 611 -11.39 42.64 -13.15
CA ARG A 611 -12.35 42.84 -14.22
C ARG A 611 -13.79 42.71 -13.71
N ILE A 612 -14.57 43.80 -13.81
CA ILE A 612 -15.98 43.82 -13.42
C ILE A 612 -16.86 43.91 -14.68
N THR A 613 -17.75 42.93 -14.88
CA THR A 613 -18.68 42.92 -16.01
C THR A 613 -20.11 43.14 -15.53
N ALA A 614 -20.73 44.26 -15.93
CA ALA A 614 -22.10 44.61 -15.51
C ALA A 614 -23.11 44.42 -16.65
N ASN A 615 -23.88 43.33 -16.60
CA ASN A 615 -25.00 43.10 -17.51
C ASN A 615 -26.29 43.77 -16.98
N GLY A 616 -26.36 45.10 -17.08
CA GLY A 616 -27.62 45.85 -16.89
C GLY A 616 -27.83 46.56 -15.53
N GLY A 617 -26.77 47.02 -14.87
CA GLY A 617 -26.84 47.83 -13.65
C GLY A 617 -25.75 48.90 -13.57
N SER A 618 -25.87 49.84 -12.62
CA SER A 618 -24.80 50.79 -12.30
C SER A 618 -23.81 50.14 -11.31
N VAL A 619 -22.52 50.10 -11.65
CA VAL A 619 -21.45 49.69 -10.72
C VAL A 619 -21.03 50.90 -9.89
N LEU A 620 -21.12 50.82 -8.56
CA LEU A 620 -20.54 51.80 -7.65
C LEU A 620 -19.26 51.21 -7.05
N LEU A 621 -18.11 51.69 -7.51
CA LEU A 621 -16.81 51.32 -6.96
C LEU A 621 -16.40 52.35 -5.89
N LEU A 622 -16.40 51.96 -4.62
CA LEU A 622 -15.81 52.74 -3.52
C LEU A 622 -14.36 52.31 -3.35
N GLY A 623 -13.44 52.89 -4.13
CA GLY A 623 -12.01 52.63 -3.98
C GLY A 623 -11.45 53.24 -2.70
N ILE A 624 -10.71 52.47 -1.91
CA ILE A 624 -9.67 53.01 -1.03
C ILE A 624 -8.44 53.18 -1.92
N ILE A 625 -8.08 54.43 -2.21
CA ILE A 625 -6.80 54.73 -2.85
C ILE A 625 -5.71 54.48 -1.80
N ASP A 626 -4.86 53.48 -2.03
CA ASP A 626 -3.57 53.38 -1.36
C ASP A 626 -2.55 54.17 -2.18
N ASP A 627 -2.03 55.26 -1.63
CA ASP A 627 -1.06 56.15 -2.29
C ASP A 627 0.37 55.57 -2.28
N ASN A 628 0.54 54.26 -2.03
CA ASN A 628 1.85 53.61 -1.94
C ASN A 628 2.32 53.05 -3.30
N PRO A 629 3.39 53.58 -3.92
CA PRO A 629 3.88 53.16 -5.23
C PRO A 629 4.49 51.74 -5.30
N SER A 630 4.55 51.01 -4.17
CA SER A 630 4.96 49.60 -4.13
C SER A 630 3.80 48.61 -4.23
N HIS A 631 2.55 49.08 -4.19
CA HIS A 631 1.35 48.25 -4.35
C HIS A 631 0.79 48.46 -5.76
N GLY A 632 0.38 47.38 -6.42
CA GLY A 632 0.01 47.36 -7.84
C GLY A 632 -0.97 48.47 -8.25
N HIS A 633 -0.82 48.95 -9.49
CA HIS A 633 -1.64 50.03 -10.04
C HIS A 633 -2.97 49.44 -10.55
N LEU A 634 -4.12 49.85 -9.99
CA LEU A 634 -5.42 49.53 -10.56
C LEU A 634 -5.61 50.32 -11.87
N GLU A 635 -5.46 49.66 -13.02
CA GLU A 635 -5.74 50.27 -14.33
C GLU A 635 -7.18 49.97 -14.76
N PHE A 636 -7.99 51.02 -14.92
CA PHE A 636 -9.36 50.92 -15.43
C PHE A 636 -9.35 51.05 -16.96
N VAL A 637 -9.71 49.99 -17.69
CA VAL A 637 -9.89 50.01 -19.16
C VAL A 637 -11.37 50.05 -19.53
#